data_AF-A0A974WXX4-F1
#
_entry.id   AF-A0A974WXX4-F1
#
_cell.length_a   1.000
_cell.length_b   1.000
_cell.length_c   1.000
_cell.angle_alpha   90.00
_cell.angle_beta   90.00
_cell.angle_gamma   90.00
#
_symmetry.space_group_name_H-M   'P 1'
#
loop_
_entity.id
_entity.type
_entity.pdbx_description
1 polymer ?
#
loop_
_entity_poly.entity_id
_entity_poly.type
_entity_poly.pdbx_seq_one_letter_code
_entity_poly.pdbx_strand_id
1 'polypeptide(L)'
;MVKVDLDRFLDQLTAGLKADRELRMEVRQELATHIMDRYEDNLRMGLSDAESYEQAIKAFGNILELSDQLTEANMERMSSKSKFYRTCTALLIPALVICAFVMYFPGANIIKGMACVIKDKHGEQIFFDIFSDLEQADRSDSSRFTAAQRLILYGDLSHKNKSDRLKAVCDEFPQNKAFHAEYTGFLVSETDHYDKNNKEIRNAVKVGKEIDPNNALYNYILANYLFSRSCNMEYSAKTVIGTRLKITNRTAFDQALEEYHKGTQKKFYRNYAKELTLKRMQIFGKSYHFLDNLYFLVQNAKEPDPHVNYMCHIPVFVWTYAYQQAEAGNKVNVLKAVAPYKSYINQLSSGTNTLAGQSSAARLCADGARFIPEIYKRTGLKKQAAEVQNILSNTAQKIRTAIKKELKESSSQSIRSYMPWVTSVFCHYYSWDKFSRQQLLNGMAIEYIFAAKYWVVVMNTVLLMMIIGYIAAAFHYHRITGQKAVLLAPSARFIGKMLFFGVFIPVVTFFLVSNIHFLSGQNINIACNYPKFILQCLLLLAVILCIISTMIRNHISKRCTELDIRAANNDKTTLFLKFKYAFFIVLTTMAYFPLEFFTGNDIEVYKTAAWQLGVTGVIFIFLFALAAAVRSVIKLRKDKAAAIYYGSYAKTMVPVLALAVIVITAVIIPAIDLREQLLVKQDEAVYSSEGYYFPGELKLINFMKEAISSGLNKLPPVR
;
A
#
# COMPACT_ATOMS: atom_id res chain seq x y z
N MET A 1 44.22 -10.40 48.70
CA MET A 1 43.83 -9.21 47.92
C MET A 1 44.49 -9.23 46.54
N VAL A 2 45.82 -9.35 46.48
CA VAL A 2 46.66 -9.49 45.26
C VAL A 2 46.10 -10.39 44.15
N LYS A 3 45.64 -11.61 44.48
CA LYS A 3 45.12 -12.56 43.46
C LYS A 3 43.86 -12.08 42.74
N VAL A 4 42.97 -11.36 43.43
CA VAL A 4 41.72 -10.84 42.86
C VAL A 4 41.99 -9.65 41.93
N ASP A 5 42.97 -8.82 42.27
CA ASP A 5 43.39 -7.69 41.45
C ASP A 5 44.13 -8.17 40.18
N LEU A 6 44.89 -9.27 40.28
CA LEU A 6 45.64 -9.82 39.14
C LEU A 6 44.72 -10.43 38.10
N ASP A 7 43.72 -11.19 38.53
CA ASP A 7 42.73 -11.76 37.61
C ASP A 7 41.94 -10.67 36.87
N ARG A 8 41.60 -9.58 37.57
CA ARG A 8 40.90 -8.44 36.97
C ARG A 8 41.76 -7.71 35.95
N PHE A 9 43.05 -7.51 36.25
CA PHE A 9 44.03 -6.90 35.35
C PHE A 9 44.25 -7.73 34.09
N LEU A 10 44.49 -9.04 34.25
CA LEU A 10 44.65 -9.99 33.14
C LEU A 10 43.39 -10.09 32.27
N ASP A 11 42.20 -9.99 32.87
CA ASP A 11 40.94 -9.98 32.12
C ASP A 11 40.74 -8.73 31.27
N GLN A 12 41.29 -7.58 31.70
CA GLN A 12 41.28 -6.33 30.94
C GLN A 12 42.30 -6.39 29.79
N LEU A 13 43.53 -6.82 30.07
CA LEU A 13 44.61 -6.95 29.09
C LEU A 13 44.28 -7.92 27.95
N THR A 14 43.68 -9.06 28.29
CA THR A 14 43.34 -10.09 27.29
C THR A 14 41.95 -9.90 26.69
N ALA A 15 41.32 -8.73 26.88
CA ALA A 15 39.95 -8.49 26.47
C ALA A 15 39.75 -8.55 24.95
N GLY A 16 40.75 -8.15 24.16
CA GLY A 16 40.70 -8.18 22.69
C GLY A 16 40.81 -9.60 22.09
N LEU A 17 41.35 -10.56 22.84
CA LEU A 17 41.45 -11.98 22.45
C LEU A 17 40.21 -12.82 22.78
N LYS A 18 39.12 -12.19 23.26
CA LYS A 18 37.88 -12.89 23.64
C LYS A 18 37.26 -13.77 22.55
N ALA A 19 37.57 -13.51 21.28
CA ALA A 19 37.08 -14.30 20.16
C ALA A 19 37.76 -15.68 20.04
N ASP A 20 38.88 -15.89 20.72
CA ASP A 20 39.63 -17.16 20.73
C ASP A 20 40.01 -17.53 22.17
N ARG A 21 39.17 -18.36 22.83
CA ARG A 21 39.32 -18.67 24.26
C ARG A 21 40.58 -19.48 24.56
N GLU A 22 40.98 -20.36 23.66
CA GLU A 22 42.19 -21.18 23.82
C GLU A 22 43.42 -20.28 23.81
N LEU A 23 43.55 -19.45 22.78
CA LEU A 23 44.61 -18.45 22.69
C LEU A 23 44.57 -17.45 23.85
N ARG A 24 43.37 -17.04 24.27
CA ARG A 24 43.21 -16.14 25.42
C ARG A 24 43.68 -16.77 26.73
N MET A 25 43.41 -18.05 26.96
CA MET A 25 43.86 -18.75 28.17
C MET A 25 45.38 -18.92 28.15
N GLU A 26 45.94 -19.26 26.99
CA GLU A 26 47.40 -19.36 26.79
C GLU A 26 48.09 -18.03 27.05
N VAL A 27 47.68 -16.95 26.36
CA VAL A 27 48.24 -15.61 26.55
C VAL A 27 47.99 -15.08 27.96
N ARG A 28 46.84 -15.41 28.58
CA ARG A 28 46.57 -15.05 29.98
C ARG A 28 47.54 -15.74 30.93
N GLN A 29 47.84 -17.02 30.69
CA GLN A 29 48.74 -17.79 31.53
C GLN A 29 50.19 -17.30 31.37
N GLU A 30 50.61 -17.01 30.14
CA GLU A 30 51.91 -16.41 29.83
C GLU A 30 52.08 -15.04 30.52
N LEU A 31 51.08 -14.15 30.41
CA LEU A 31 51.09 -12.85 31.10
C LEU A 31 51.07 -13.00 32.62
N ALA A 32 50.30 -13.96 33.16
CA ALA A 32 50.26 -14.23 34.60
C ALA A 32 51.64 -14.65 35.11
N THR A 33 52.33 -15.53 34.39
CA THR A 33 53.69 -15.96 34.72
C THR A 33 54.66 -14.77 34.71
N HIS A 34 54.66 -13.96 33.66
CA HIS A 34 55.57 -12.80 33.59
C HIS A 34 55.31 -11.74 34.69
N ILE A 35 54.05 -11.51 35.07
CA ILE A 35 53.72 -10.59 36.16
C ILE A 35 54.20 -11.16 37.50
N MET A 36 54.04 -12.47 37.73
CA MET A 36 54.52 -13.12 38.95
C MET A 36 56.05 -13.13 39.03
N ASP A 37 56.75 -13.40 37.92
CA ASP A 37 58.21 -13.35 37.87
C ASP A 37 58.74 -11.95 38.25
N ARG A 38 58.12 -10.89 37.70
CA ARG A 38 58.46 -9.49 38.04
C ARG A 38 58.14 -9.13 39.48
N TYR A 39 57.04 -9.65 40.01
CA TYR A 39 56.66 -9.47 41.40
C TYR A 39 57.67 -10.14 42.35
N GLU A 40 58.13 -11.36 42.05
CA GLU A 40 59.16 -12.05 42.83
C GLU A 40 60.52 -11.33 42.77
N ASP A 41 60.90 -10.79 41.61
CA ASP A 41 62.12 -9.99 41.46
C ASP A 41 62.07 -8.73 42.33
N ASN A 42 60.92 -8.04 42.36
CA ASN A 42 60.72 -6.86 43.21
C ASN A 42 60.78 -7.20 44.70
N LEU A 43 60.22 -8.35 45.12
CA LEU A 43 60.35 -8.85 46.49
C LEU A 43 61.81 -9.12 46.87
N ARG A 44 62.61 -9.71 45.96
CA ARG A 44 64.05 -9.94 46.17
C ARG A 44 64.85 -8.64 46.27
N MET A 45 64.36 -7.56 45.67
CA MET A 45 64.93 -6.21 45.79
C MET A 45 64.52 -5.50 47.11
N GLY A 46 63.77 -6.17 47.98
CA GLY A 46 63.42 -5.68 49.32
C GLY A 46 62.18 -4.78 49.35
N LEU A 47 61.37 -4.75 48.29
CA LEU A 47 60.12 -4.01 48.25
C LEU A 47 59.03 -4.72 49.07
N SER A 48 58.09 -3.94 49.62
CA SER A 48 56.95 -4.53 50.31
C SER A 48 56.03 -5.27 49.32
N ASP A 49 55.18 -6.15 49.85
CA ASP A 49 54.30 -7.00 49.04
C ASP A 49 53.34 -6.19 48.14
N ALA A 50 52.82 -5.07 48.67
CA ALA A 50 51.93 -4.18 47.94
C ALA A 50 52.67 -3.35 46.88
N GLU A 51 53.86 -2.84 47.20
CA GLU A 51 54.69 -2.06 46.27
C GLU A 51 55.23 -2.92 45.14
N SER A 52 55.66 -4.16 45.45
CA SER A 52 56.16 -5.12 44.46
C SER A 52 55.12 -5.43 43.40
N TYR A 53 53.85 -5.53 43.79
CA TYR A 53 52.73 -5.80 42.91
C TYR A 53 52.35 -4.58 42.04
N GLU A 54 52.27 -3.40 42.64
CA GLU A 54 51.97 -2.17 41.90
C GLU A 54 53.06 -1.86 40.87
N GLN A 55 54.32 -2.10 41.23
CA GLN A 55 55.47 -1.87 40.37
C GLN A 55 55.58 -2.93 39.27
N ALA A 56 55.22 -4.19 39.54
CA ALA A 56 55.08 -5.23 38.53
C ALA A 56 53.99 -4.88 37.49
N ILE A 57 52.85 -4.34 37.91
CA ILE A 57 51.80 -3.87 36.99
C ILE A 57 52.25 -2.64 36.20
N LYS A 58 52.85 -1.64 36.86
CA LYS A 58 53.36 -0.41 36.21
C LYS A 58 54.42 -0.71 35.13
N ALA A 59 55.22 -1.77 35.31
CA ALA A 59 56.24 -2.18 34.35
C ALA A 59 55.66 -2.63 33.00
N PHE A 60 54.39 -3.05 32.95
CA PHE A 60 53.69 -3.40 31.72
C PHE A 60 53.10 -2.19 30.98
N GLY A 61 53.25 -0.96 31.50
CA GLY A 61 52.87 0.26 30.79
C GLY A 61 51.35 0.49 30.71
N ASN A 62 50.93 1.23 29.67
CA ASN A 62 49.53 1.60 29.47
C ASN A 62 48.70 0.38 29.04
N ILE A 63 47.74 0.01 29.89
CA ILE A 63 46.86 -1.16 29.74
C ILE A 63 46.13 -1.18 28.39
N LEU A 64 45.70 -0.01 27.90
CA LEU A 64 44.95 0.08 26.64
C LEU A 64 45.84 -0.20 25.43
N GLU A 65 47.02 0.43 25.37
CA GLU A 65 47.98 0.21 24.30
C GLU A 65 48.49 -1.23 24.30
N LEU A 66 48.76 -1.80 25.47
CA LEU A 66 49.23 -3.17 25.58
C LEU A 66 48.15 -4.19 25.19
N SER A 67 46.89 -3.93 25.54
CA SER A 67 45.74 -4.75 25.10
C SER A 67 45.61 -4.76 23.58
N ASP A 68 45.77 -3.60 22.93
CA ASP A 68 45.67 -3.50 21.48
C ASP A 68 46.87 -4.16 20.78
N GLN A 69 48.09 -3.95 21.29
CA GLN A 69 49.30 -4.63 20.81
C GLN A 69 49.23 -6.15 20.99
N LEU A 70 48.74 -6.65 22.13
CA LEU A 70 48.51 -8.08 22.36
C LEU A 70 47.49 -8.65 21.39
N THR A 71 46.48 -7.86 21.05
CA THR A 71 45.45 -8.27 20.09
C THR A 71 46.01 -8.32 18.68
N GLU A 72 46.83 -7.34 18.28
CA GLU A 72 47.48 -7.25 16.98
C GLU A 72 48.54 -8.35 16.81
N ALA A 73 49.44 -8.50 17.78
CA ALA A 73 50.51 -9.50 17.78
C ALA A 73 49.98 -10.94 17.75
N ASN A 74 48.85 -11.19 18.40
CA ASN A 74 48.24 -12.52 18.40
C ASN A 74 47.14 -12.66 17.34
N MET A 75 46.89 -11.64 16.50
CA MET A 75 45.92 -11.79 15.41
C MET A 75 46.32 -12.93 14.49
N GLU A 76 47.58 -13.04 14.09
CA GLU A 76 48.01 -14.11 13.18
C GLU A 76 47.79 -15.51 13.77
N ARG A 77 48.03 -15.65 15.09
CA ARG A 77 47.85 -16.88 15.88
C ARG A 77 46.37 -17.21 16.16
N MET A 78 45.45 -16.24 16.03
CA MET A 78 44.02 -16.53 16.15
C MET A 78 43.60 -17.53 15.09
N SER A 79 42.80 -18.52 15.50
CA SER A 79 42.26 -19.49 14.56
C SER A 79 41.52 -18.77 13.43
N SER A 80 41.66 -19.27 12.20
CA SER A 80 40.95 -18.70 11.03
C SER A 80 39.42 -18.58 11.27
N LYS A 81 38.88 -19.44 12.14
CA LYS A 81 37.50 -19.41 12.61
C LYS A 81 37.19 -18.17 13.46
N SER A 82 38.06 -17.81 14.40
CA SER A 82 37.88 -16.65 15.27
C SER A 82 38.09 -15.32 14.53
N LYS A 83 39.00 -15.27 13.55
CA LYS A 83 39.14 -14.13 12.62
C LYS A 83 37.85 -13.91 11.83
N PHE A 84 37.38 -14.95 11.14
CA PHE A 84 36.13 -14.93 10.38
C PHE A 84 34.96 -14.47 11.25
N TYR A 85 34.84 -14.98 12.47
CA TYR A 85 33.76 -14.65 13.38
C TYR A 85 33.78 -13.19 13.84
N ARG A 86 34.95 -12.63 14.15
CA ARG A 86 35.11 -11.22 14.52
C ARG A 86 34.69 -10.32 13.36
N THR A 87 35.15 -10.61 12.14
CA THR A 87 34.77 -9.87 10.93
C THR A 87 33.27 -9.99 10.64
N CYS A 88 32.69 -11.19 10.72
CA CYS A 88 31.25 -11.38 10.54
C CYS A 88 30.46 -10.60 11.59
N THR A 89 30.84 -10.64 12.86
CA THR A 89 30.10 -9.91 13.91
C THR A 89 30.16 -8.39 13.70
N ALA A 90 31.33 -7.88 13.28
CA ALA A 90 31.50 -6.46 12.95
C ALA A 90 30.64 -6.02 11.76
N LEU A 91 30.46 -6.88 10.74
CA LEU A 91 29.64 -6.59 9.57
C LEU A 91 28.13 -6.85 9.79
N LEU A 92 27.78 -7.77 10.70
CA LEU A 92 26.39 -8.14 10.97
C LEU A 92 25.57 -6.99 11.56
N ILE A 93 26.15 -6.19 12.46
CA ILE A 93 25.42 -5.07 13.10
C ILE A 93 25.08 -3.98 12.06
N PRO A 94 26.03 -3.44 11.26
CA PRO A 94 25.70 -2.52 10.18
C PRO A 94 24.70 -3.09 9.17
N ALA A 95 24.90 -4.35 8.74
CA ALA A 95 23.98 -4.99 7.80
C ALA A 95 22.55 -5.10 8.36
N LEU A 96 22.41 -5.40 9.65
CA LEU A 96 21.13 -5.50 10.33
C LEU A 96 20.46 -4.14 10.51
N VAL A 97 21.24 -3.08 10.77
CA VAL A 97 20.75 -1.69 10.76
C VAL A 97 20.26 -1.29 9.38
N ILE A 98 21.04 -1.59 8.32
CA ILE A 98 20.64 -1.34 6.93
C ILE A 98 19.35 -2.10 6.60
N CYS A 99 19.26 -3.38 6.95
CA CYS A 99 18.05 -4.19 6.75
C CYS A 99 16.85 -3.55 7.46
N ALA A 100 17.01 -3.11 8.72
CA ALA A 100 15.95 -2.43 9.47
C ALA A 100 15.50 -1.13 8.78
N PHE A 101 16.44 -0.31 8.28
CA PHE A 101 16.12 0.92 7.53
C PHE A 101 15.39 0.64 6.21
N VAL A 102 15.92 -0.29 5.41
CA VAL A 102 15.32 -0.71 4.13
C VAL A 102 13.91 -1.26 4.33
N MET A 103 13.65 -1.91 5.46
CA MET A 103 12.31 -2.42 5.78
C MET A 103 11.37 -1.36 6.36
N TYR A 104 11.86 -0.45 7.20
CA TYR A 104 11.01 0.48 7.94
C TYR A 104 10.41 1.56 7.04
N PHE A 105 11.18 2.09 6.09
CA PHE A 105 10.71 3.17 5.21
C PHE A 105 9.54 2.75 4.30
N PRO A 106 9.64 1.66 3.53
CA PRO A 106 8.50 1.13 2.76
C PRO A 106 7.45 0.50 3.67
N GLY A 107 7.89 -0.18 4.73
CA GLY A 107 7.04 -0.93 5.65
C GLY A 107 6.01 -0.07 6.38
N ALA A 108 6.34 1.15 6.78
CA ALA A 108 5.41 2.06 7.47
C ALA A 108 4.17 2.39 6.60
N ASN A 109 4.37 2.64 5.31
CA ASN A 109 3.29 2.91 4.37
C ASN A 109 2.43 1.65 4.11
N ILE A 110 3.07 0.48 4.04
CA ILE A 110 2.38 -0.81 3.91
C ILE A 110 1.58 -1.14 5.18
N ILE A 111 2.12 -0.86 6.38
CA ILE A 111 1.44 -1.04 7.69
C ILE A 111 0.17 -0.20 7.75
N LYS A 112 0.23 1.08 7.39
CA LYS A 112 -0.95 1.95 7.35
C LYS A 112 -1.98 1.41 6.36
N GLY A 113 -1.56 1.07 5.13
CA GLY A 113 -2.44 0.52 4.10
C GLY A 113 -3.21 -0.72 4.56
N MET A 114 -2.52 -1.71 5.14
CA MET A 114 -3.16 -2.94 5.62
C MET A 114 -3.99 -2.78 6.90
N ALA A 115 -3.55 -1.93 7.84
CA ALA A 115 -4.35 -1.62 9.04
C ALA A 115 -5.67 -0.94 8.68
N CYS A 116 -5.68 -0.17 7.59
CA CYS A 116 -6.91 0.31 6.99
C CYS A 116 -7.69 -0.88 6.42
N VAL A 117 -7.20 -1.64 5.43
CA VAL A 117 -7.93 -2.78 4.80
C VAL A 117 -8.66 -3.71 5.79
N ILE A 118 -8.09 -3.97 6.97
CA ILE A 118 -8.67 -4.84 8.01
C ILE A 118 -9.87 -4.21 8.76
N LYS A 119 -9.97 -2.87 8.85
CA LYS A 119 -10.93 -2.17 9.74
C LYS A 119 -12.31 -1.91 9.16
N ASP A 120 -12.53 -2.00 7.85
CA ASP A 120 -13.81 -1.62 7.23
C ASP A 120 -14.53 -2.79 6.55
N LYS A 121 -15.82 -2.91 6.85
CA LYS A 121 -16.73 -3.89 6.27
C LYS A 121 -17.29 -3.44 4.92
N HIS A 122 -17.19 -2.16 4.57
CA HIS A 122 -17.82 -1.55 3.40
C HIS A 122 -16.83 -1.05 2.31
N GLY A 123 -15.53 -0.96 2.60
CA GLY A 123 -14.45 -0.78 1.63
C GLY A 123 -14.33 0.61 0.98
N GLU A 124 -15.39 1.41 0.96
CA GLU A 124 -15.42 2.71 0.29
C GLU A 124 -14.72 3.82 1.07
N GLN A 125 -14.89 3.89 2.40
CA GLN A 125 -14.31 4.98 3.20
C GLN A 125 -12.79 4.84 3.34
N ILE A 126 -12.34 3.59 3.45
CA ILE A 126 -10.92 3.24 3.52
C ILE A 126 -10.16 3.55 2.25
N PHE A 127 -10.81 3.35 1.12
CA PHE A 127 -10.25 3.77 -0.14
C PHE A 127 -9.95 5.27 -0.08
N PHE A 128 -10.90 6.13 0.30
CA PHE A 128 -10.64 7.58 0.43
C PHE A 128 -9.56 7.97 1.47
N ASP A 129 -9.39 7.21 2.56
CA ASP A 129 -8.34 7.47 3.56
C ASP A 129 -6.94 7.07 3.05
N ILE A 130 -6.81 5.88 2.45
CA ILE A 130 -5.59 5.42 1.76
C ILE A 130 -5.19 6.43 0.67
N PHE A 131 -6.20 6.96 -0.03
CA PHE A 131 -6.03 7.97 -1.07
C PHE A 131 -5.40 9.26 -0.53
N SER A 132 -5.82 9.74 0.65
CA SER A 132 -5.24 10.95 1.24
C SER A 132 -3.81 10.74 1.72
N ASP A 133 -3.50 9.57 2.28
CA ASP A 133 -2.18 9.26 2.80
C ASP A 133 -1.15 9.04 1.69
N LEU A 134 -1.51 8.31 0.63
CA LEU A 134 -0.63 8.09 -0.52
C LEU A 134 -0.31 9.39 -1.27
N GLU A 135 -1.29 10.30 -1.36
CA GLU A 135 -1.07 11.61 -1.97
C GLU A 135 -0.11 12.49 -1.15
N GLN A 136 -0.23 12.49 0.18
CA GLN A 136 0.71 13.21 1.04
C GLN A 136 2.13 12.62 0.93
N ALA A 137 2.25 11.29 0.85
CA ALA A 137 3.52 10.62 0.68
C ALA A 137 4.18 10.91 -0.68
N ASP A 138 3.40 10.97 -1.77
CA ASP A 138 3.96 11.28 -3.09
C ASP A 138 4.35 12.77 -3.22
N ARG A 139 3.57 13.67 -2.63
CA ARG A 139 3.94 15.09 -2.56
C ARG A 139 5.24 15.30 -1.78
N SER A 140 5.46 14.53 -0.71
CA SER A 140 6.70 14.60 0.06
C SER A 140 7.88 13.96 -0.67
N ASP A 141 7.66 12.96 -1.53
CA ASP A 141 8.68 12.38 -2.41
C ASP A 141 8.75 13.03 -3.81
N SER A 142 8.37 14.31 -3.90
CA SER A 142 8.40 15.04 -5.18
C SER A 142 9.81 15.24 -5.75
N SER A 143 10.87 14.85 -5.02
CA SER A 143 12.27 14.93 -5.42
C SER A 143 12.60 14.15 -6.70
N ARG A 144 11.82 13.11 -7.02
CA ARG A 144 11.99 12.28 -8.23
C ARG A 144 11.54 12.96 -9.53
N PHE A 145 10.83 14.08 -9.45
CA PHE A 145 10.26 14.78 -10.60
C PHE A 145 10.96 16.12 -10.86
N THR A 146 11.16 16.47 -12.13
CA THR A 146 11.65 17.80 -12.50
C THR A 146 10.66 18.89 -12.07
N ALA A 147 11.11 20.16 -11.98
CA ALA A 147 10.22 21.27 -11.62
C ALA A 147 8.99 21.36 -12.55
N ALA A 148 9.20 21.21 -13.87
CA ALA A 148 8.12 21.21 -14.85
C ALA A 148 7.16 20.01 -14.67
N GLN A 149 7.69 18.82 -14.36
CA GLN A 149 6.86 17.63 -14.09
C GLN A 149 6.01 17.81 -12.83
N ARG A 150 6.60 18.31 -11.74
CA ARG A 150 5.87 18.63 -10.50
C ARG A 150 4.76 19.64 -10.75
N LEU A 151 5.04 20.68 -11.53
CA LEU A 151 4.06 21.68 -11.91
C LEU A 151 2.88 21.06 -12.68
N ILE A 152 3.14 20.15 -13.64
CA ILE A 152 2.07 19.47 -14.39
C ILE A 152 1.24 18.53 -13.50
N LEU A 153 1.89 17.82 -12.57
CA LEU A 153 1.23 16.85 -11.70
C LEU A 153 0.37 17.50 -10.62
N TYR A 154 0.88 18.53 -9.94
CA TYR A 154 0.24 19.07 -8.75
C TYR A 154 -0.13 20.56 -8.83
N GLY A 155 0.29 21.25 -9.89
CA GLY A 155 0.25 22.71 -9.98
C GLY A 155 1.20 23.39 -9.00
N ASP A 156 1.06 24.71 -8.83
CA ASP A 156 1.84 25.43 -7.82
C ASP A 156 1.29 25.16 -6.40
N LEU A 157 2.02 24.33 -5.64
CA LEU A 157 1.68 23.95 -4.27
C LEU A 157 1.74 25.13 -3.28
N SER A 158 2.28 26.30 -3.66
CA SER A 158 2.24 27.51 -2.84
C SER A 158 0.81 28.04 -2.62
N HIS A 159 -0.12 27.69 -3.51
CA HIS A 159 -1.51 28.12 -3.46
C HIS A 159 -2.43 27.08 -2.80
N LYS A 160 -3.50 27.55 -2.13
CA LYS A 160 -4.48 26.68 -1.48
C LYS A 160 -5.55 26.14 -2.44
N ASN A 161 -6.07 26.99 -3.33
CA ASN A 161 -7.16 26.66 -4.26
C ASN A 161 -6.63 25.96 -5.51
N LYS A 162 -7.38 24.99 -6.08
CA LYS A 162 -6.89 24.22 -7.24
C LYS A 162 -6.80 25.09 -8.49
N SER A 163 -7.72 26.04 -8.69
CA SER A 163 -7.66 27.00 -9.80
C SER A 163 -6.39 27.86 -9.79
N ASP A 164 -5.97 28.37 -8.63
CA ASP A 164 -4.72 29.12 -8.48
C ASP A 164 -3.49 28.24 -8.78
N ARG A 165 -3.48 26.98 -8.32
CA ARG A 165 -2.40 26.03 -8.66
C ARG A 165 -2.29 25.79 -10.17
N LEU A 166 -3.44 25.63 -10.83
CA LEU A 166 -3.52 25.35 -12.26
C LEU A 166 -3.22 26.58 -13.12
N LYS A 167 -3.42 27.79 -12.59
CA LYS A 167 -3.05 29.03 -13.25
C LYS A 167 -1.55 29.07 -13.55
N ALA A 168 -0.70 28.72 -12.58
CA ALA A 168 0.74 28.62 -12.78
C ALA A 168 1.12 27.61 -13.89
N VAL A 169 0.37 26.50 -14.02
CA VAL A 169 0.55 25.55 -15.12
C VAL A 169 0.19 26.19 -16.47
N CYS A 170 -0.88 26.97 -16.52
CA CYS A 170 -1.29 27.68 -17.73
C CYS A 170 -0.30 28.80 -18.11
N ASP A 171 0.22 29.52 -17.12
CA ASP A 171 1.19 30.59 -17.34
C ASP A 171 2.51 30.05 -17.91
N GLU A 172 2.96 28.88 -17.44
CA GLU A 172 4.13 28.17 -17.97
C GLU A 172 3.86 27.58 -19.38
N PHE A 173 2.64 27.10 -19.62
CA PHE A 173 2.26 26.43 -20.87
C PHE A 173 1.06 27.13 -21.57
N PRO A 174 1.21 28.40 -22.00
CA PRO A 174 0.07 29.26 -22.38
C PRO A 174 -0.67 28.82 -23.63
N GLN A 175 -0.03 28.05 -24.51
CA GLN A 175 -0.65 27.53 -25.73
C GLN A 175 -1.25 26.13 -25.57
N ASN A 176 -1.15 25.54 -24.37
CA ASN A 176 -1.65 24.19 -24.13
C ASN A 176 -3.17 24.19 -23.86
N LYS A 177 -3.93 23.78 -24.88
CA LYS A 177 -5.39 23.67 -24.85
C LYS A 177 -5.93 22.90 -23.64
N ALA A 178 -5.25 21.81 -23.27
CA ALA A 178 -5.71 20.90 -22.23
C ALA A 178 -5.57 21.54 -20.84
N PHE A 179 -4.42 22.12 -20.53
CA PHE A 179 -4.22 22.81 -19.25
C PHE A 179 -5.15 24.01 -19.11
N HIS A 180 -5.33 24.78 -20.19
CA HIS A 180 -6.22 25.93 -20.17
C HIS A 180 -7.70 25.54 -19.98
N ALA A 181 -8.13 24.43 -20.61
CA ALA A 181 -9.47 23.87 -20.41
C ALA A 181 -9.71 23.47 -18.94
N GLU A 182 -8.77 22.76 -18.32
CA GLU A 182 -8.85 22.31 -16.94
C GLU A 182 -8.89 23.50 -15.96
N TYR A 183 -7.96 24.45 -16.11
CA TYR A 183 -7.93 25.67 -15.32
C TYR A 183 -9.25 26.44 -15.39
N THR A 184 -9.75 26.69 -16.61
CA THR A 184 -11.01 27.43 -16.81
C THR A 184 -12.19 26.67 -16.17
N GLY A 185 -12.19 25.33 -16.24
CA GLY A 185 -13.19 24.49 -15.58
C GLY A 185 -13.18 24.66 -14.06
N PHE A 186 -12.01 24.49 -13.43
CA PHE A 186 -11.88 24.62 -11.98
C PHE A 186 -12.14 26.03 -11.47
N LEU A 187 -11.70 27.05 -12.22
CA LEU A 187 -11.96 28.46 -11.89
C LEU A 187 -13.46 28.74 -11.74
N VAL A 188 -14.31 28.13 -12.58
CA VAL A 188 -15.77 28.29 -12.51
C VAL A 188 -16.41 27.38 -11.47
N SER A 189 -15.83 26.21 -11.16
CA SER A 189 -16.38 25.33 -10.12
C SER A 189 -16.07 25.80 -8.69
N GLU A 190 -14.91 26.43 -8.48
CA GLU A 190 -14.45 26.90 -7.16
C GLU A 190 -14.94 28.32 -6.82
N THR A 191 -15.40 29.09 -7.81
CA THR A 191 -16.02 30.38 -7.50
C THR A 191 -17.40 30.15 -6.90
N ASP A 192 -17.56 30.49 -5.63
CA ASP A 192 -18.87 30.63 -5.01
C ASP A 192 -19.75 31.48 -5.93
N HIS A 193 -21.02 31.08 -6.08
CA HIS A 193 -22.01 31.71 -6.94
C HIS A 193 -22.20 33.23 -6.68
N TYR A 194 -21.55 33.79 -5.64
CA TYR A 194 -21.74 35.13 -5.12
C TYR A 194 -20.53 36.08 -5.19
N ASP A 195 -19.31 35.66 -5.57
CA ASP A 195 -18.10 36.53 -5.48
C ASP A 195 -17.62 37.22 -6.80
N LYS A 196 -16.73 38.20 -6.65
CA LYS A 196 -16.27 39.29 -7.55
C LYS A 196 -15.37 38.89 -8.73
N ASN A 197 -15.03 37.62 -8.95
CA ASN A 197 -14.08 37.16 -10.00
C ASN A 197 -14.62 37.13 -11.45
N ASN A 198 -15.52 38.06 -11.80
CA ASN A 198 -16.15 38.15 -13.12
C ASN A 198 -15.14 38.44 -14.24
N LYS A 199 -14.08 39.21 -13.93
CA LYS A 199 -13.06 39.56 -14.93
C LYS A 199 -12.14 38.39 -15.26
N GLU A 200 -11.74 37.60 -14.26
CA GLU A 200 -10.81 36.49 -14.46
C GLU A 200 -11.46 35.34 -15.24
N ILE A 201 -12.70 34.96 -14.92
CA ILE A 201 -13.44 33.94 -15.68
C ILE A 201 -13.63 34.38 -17.13
N ARG A 202 -14.04 35.64 -17.37
CA ARG A 202 -14.21 36.15 -18.73
C ARG A 202 -12.90 36.19 -19.50
N ASN A 203 -11.81 36.56 -18.85
CA ASN A 203 -10.48 36.56 -19.46
C ASN A 203 -10.03 35.14 -19.79
N ALA A 204 -10.16 34.18 -18.86
CA ALA A 204 -9.83 32.78 -19.10
C ALA A 204 -10.65 32.20 -20.26
N VAL A 205 -11.97 32.43 -20.29
CA VAL A 205 -12.82 32.02 -21.41
C VAL A 205 -12.40 32.69 -22.72
N LYS A 206 -12.08 33.99 -22.70
CA LYS A 206 -11.65 34.71 -23.91
C LYS A 206 -10.37 34.11 -24.48
N VAL A 207 -9.34 33.93 -23.64
CA VAL A 207 -8.08 33.29 -24.01
C VAL A 207 -8.32 31.86 -24.52
N GLY A 208 -9.23 31.11 -23.88
CA GLY A 208 -9.58 29.76 -24.32
C GLY A 208 -10.24 29.73 -25.71
N LYS A 209 -11.09 30.72 -26.01
CA LYS A 209 -11.68 30.88 -27.36
C LYS A 209 -10.65 31.29 -28.41
N GLU A 210 -9.56 31.95 -28.03
CA GLU A 210 -8.46 32.29 -28.94
C GLU A 210 -7.58 31.05 -29.21
N ILE A 211 -7.28 30.28 -28.16
CA ILE A 211 -6.46 29.07 -28.22
C ILE A 211 -7.18 27.91 -28.94
N ASP A 212 -8.49 27.74 -28.73
CA ASP A 212 -9.29 26.64 -29.30
C ASP A 212 -10.66 27.12 -29.84
N PRO A 213 -10.67 27.93 -30.92
CA PRO A 213 -11.85 28.67 -31.38
C PRO A 213 -13.03 27.82 -31.84
N ASN A 214 -12.78 26.56 -32.20
CA ASN A 214 -13.78 25.63 -32.71
C ASN A 214 -14.40 24.74 -31.63
N ASN A 215 -13.95 24.85 -30.38
CA ASN A 215 -14.41 24.03 -29.28
C ASN A 215 -15.56 24.71 -28.52
N ALA A 216 -16.69 24.02 -28.39
CA ALA A 216 -17.87 24.52 -27.69
C ALA A 216 -17.66 24.70 -26.17
N LEU A 217 -16.62 24.08 -25.60
CA LEU A 217 -16.29 24.08 -24.17
C LEU A 217 -16.43 25.46 -23.54
N TYR A 218 -15.72 26.47 -24.08
CA TYR A 218 -15.63 27.80 -23.48
C TYR A 218 -16.95 28.58 -23.59
N ASN A 219 -17.75 28.32 -24.63
CA ASN A 219 -19.10 28.88 -24.74
C ASN A 219 -20.02 28.29 -23.66
N TYR A 220 -19.92 26.98 -23.39
CA TYR A 220 -20.71 26.34 -22.34
C TYR A 220 -20.29 26.75 -20.93
N ILE A 221 -18.99 26.85 -20.66
CA ILE A 221 -18.50 27.37 -19.38
C ILE A 221 -19.06 28.79 -19.12
N LEU A 222 -18.98 29.68 -20.12
CA LEU A 222 -19.49 31.04 -20.01
C LEU A 222 -21.01 31.09 -19.87
N ALA A 223 -21.74 30.28 -20.66
CA ALA A 223 -23.19 30.20 -20.57
C ALA A 223 -23.64 29.77 -19.17
N ASN A 224 -23.03 28.72 -18.61
CA ASN A 224 -23.32 28.27 -17.25
C ASN A 224 -23.04 29.34 -16.21
N TYR A 225 -21.87 29.98 -16.28
CA TYR A 225 -21.52 31.08 -15.39
C TYR A 225 -22.56 32.22 -15.45
N LEU A 226 -22.98 32.62 -16.64
CA LEU A 226 -23.98 33.66 -16.83
C LEU A 226 -25.37 33.22 -16.35
N PHE A 227 -25.79 31.98 -16.58
CA PHE A 227 -27.05 31.45 -16.06
C PHE A 227 -27.07 31.48 -14.53
N SER A 228 -26.06 30.93 -13.86
CA SER A 228 -25.97 30.88 -12.39
C SER A 228 -26.05 32.25 -11.72
N ARG A 229 -25.68 33.34 -12.42
CA ARG A 229 -25.77 34.71 -11.90
C ARG A 229 -27.03 35.47 -12.28
N SER A 230 -27.75 34.99 -13.29
CA SER A 230 -28.89 35.69 -13.88
C SER A 230 -30.24 35.10 -13.52
N CYS A 231 -30.25 33.96 -12.85
CA CYS A 231 -31.48 33.30 -12.44
C CYS A 231 -31.30 32.47 -11.16
N ASN A 232 -32.41 32.27 -10.45
CA ASN A 232 -32.52 31.34 -9.33
C ASN A 232 -33.56 30.27 -9.66
N MET A 233 -33.33 29.05 -9.18
CA MET A 233 -34.27 27.94 -9.28
C MET A 233 -35.09 27.85 -7.99
N GLU A 234 -36.41 27.94 -8.11
CA GLU A 234 -37.36 27.79 -7.00
C GLU A 234 -38.11 26.46 -7.15
N TYR A 235 -38.18 25.66 -6.09
CA TYR A 235 -38.99 24.44 -6.11
C TYR A 235 -40.48 24.79 -6.24
N SER A 236 -41.20 24.09 -7.11
CA SER A 236 -42.63 24.32 -7.30
C SER A 236 -43.37 23.01 -7.56
N ALA A 237 -44.06 22.53 -6.52
CA ALA A 237 -44.94 21.35 -6.59
C ALA A 237 -46.11 21.50 -7.60
N LYS A 238 -46.36 22.72 -8.09
CA LYS A 238 -47.46 23.03 -9.04
C LYS A 238 -47.07 22.86 -10.51
N THR A 239 -45.80 22.60 -10.82
CA THR A 239 -45.33 22.43 -12.20
C THR A 239 -45.04 20.96 -12.49
N VAL A 240 -45.31 20.50 -13.72
CA VAL A 240 -44.97 19.12 -14.17
C VAL A 240 -43.47 18.83 -14.03
N ILE A 241 -42.66 19.88 -14.03
CA ILE A 241 -41.20 19.84 -13.93
C ILE A 241 -40.72 19.89 -12.47
N GLY A 242 -41.53 20.39 -11.53
CA GLY A 242 -41.17 20.52 -10.12
C GLY A 242 -40.32 21.76 -9.79
N THR A 243 -39.99 22.61 -10.76
CA THR A 243 -39.14 23.79 -10.57
C THR A 243 -39.59 24.98 -11.43
N ARG A 244 -39.46 26.18 -10.87
CA ARG A 244 -39.69 27.47 -11.54
C ARG A 244 -38.37 28.23 -11.61
N LEU A 245 -38.07 28.77 -12.79
CA LEU A 245 -36.94 29.68 -12.98
C LEU A 245 -37.38 31.12 -12.67
N LYS A 246 -36.64 31.83 -11.82
CA LYS A 246 -36.78 33.26 -11.56
C LYS A 246 -35.58 34.00 -12.13
N ILE A 247 -35.79 34.74 -13.20
CA ILE A 247 -34.73 35.55 -13.83
C ILE A 247 -34.53 36.82 -13.01
N THR A 248 -33.34 36.99 -12.43
CA THR A 248 -32.94 38.15 -11.63
C THR A 248 -32.24 39.22 -12.46
N ASN A 249 -31.57 38.83 -13.55
CA ASN A 249 -30.92 39.74 -14.48
C ASN A 249 -31.19 39.31 -15.93
N ARG A 250 -32.11 40.01 -16.61
CA ARG A 250 -32.56 39.63 -17.95
C ARG A 250 -31.43 39.70 -18.98
N THR A 251 -30.66 40.79 -19.00
CA THR A 251 -29.57 40.99 -19.96
C THR A 251 -28.51 39.89 -19.86
N ALA A 252 -28.10 39.53 -18.64
CA ALA A 252 -27.14 38.46 -18.42
C ALA A 252 -27.70 37.07 -18.80
N PHE A 253 -29.01 36.85 -18.59
CA PHE A 253 -29.68 35.62 -18.99
C PHE A 253 -29.75 35.47 -20.52
N ASP A 254 -30.09 36.54 -21.23
CA ASP A 254 -30.15 36.54 -22.69
C ASP A 254 -28.74 36.34 -23.30
N GLN A 255 -27.70 36.93 -22.68
CA GLN A 255 -26.30 36.64 -23.03
C GLN A 255 -25.94 35.16 -22.79
N ALA A 256 -26.43 34.56 -21.70
CA ALA A 256 -26.20 33.14 -21.41
C ALA A 256 -26.81 32.24 -22.51
N LEU A 257 -28.04 32.54 -22.94
CA LEU A 257 -28.70 31.86 -24.05
C LEU A 257 -27.93 32.02 -25.36
N GLU A 258 -27.43 33.23 -25.65
CA GLU A 258 -26.62 33.48 -26.84
C GLU A 258 -25.33 32.67 -26.85
N GLU A 259 -24.62 32.62 -25.72
CA GLU A 259 -23.40 31.81 -25.58
C GLU A 259 -23.69 30.32 -25.69
N TYR A 260 -24.78 29.83 -25.11
CA TYR A 260 -25.26 28.46 -25.31
C TYR A 260 -25.49 28.17 -26.81
N HIS A 261 -26.18 29.06 -27.53
CA HIS A 261 -26.40 28.91 -28.97
C HIS A 261 -25.10 28.87 -29.76
N LYS A 262 -24.17 29.81 -29.49
CA LYS A 262 -22.85 29.82 -30.12
C LYS A 262 -22.13 28.49 -29.92
N GLY A 263 -22.15 27.93 -28.70
CA GLY A 263 -21.55 26.62 -28.40
C GLY A 263 -22.17 25.49 -29.23
N THR A 264 -23.48 25.44 -29.32
CA THR A 264 -24.19 24.38 -30.07
C THR A 264 -23.99 24.43 -31.58
N GLN A 265 -23.53 25.57 -32.12
CA GLN A 265 -23.16 25.75 -33.52
C GLN A 265 -21.69 25.41 -33.81
N LYS A 266 -20.85 25.23 -32.78
CA LYS A 266 -19.44 24.83 -32.96
C LYS A 266 -19.34 23.40 -33.46
N LYS A 267 -18.21 23.09 -34.09
CA LYS A 267 -17.95 21.79 -34.73
C LYS A 267 -17.87 20.64 -33.72
N PHE A 268 -17.26 20.89 -32.56
CA PHE A 268 -17.06 19.86 -31.55
C PHE A 268 -17.06 20.43 -30.13
N TYR A 269 -17.22 19.54 -29.16
CA TYR A 269 -16.92 19.78 -27.75
C TYR A 269 -15.77 18.85 -27.36
N ARG A 270 -14.82 19.33 -26.55
CA ARG A 270 -13.73 18.50 -26.00
C ARG A 270 -13.28 19.09 -24.67
N ASN A 271 -13.29 18.26 -23.63
CA ASN A 271 -12.90 18.67 -22.27
C ASN A 271 -11.45 18.34 -21.89
N TYR A 272 -10.73 17.63 -22.76
CA TYR A 272 -9.31 17.26 -22.60
C TYR A 272 -8.96 16.43 -21.34
N ALA A 273 -9.95 15.94 -20.59
CA ALA A 273 -9.73 15.22 -19.34
C ALA A 273 -8.87 13.97 -19.54
N LYS A 274 -9.18 13.18 -20.57
CA LYS A 274 -8.40 11.98 -20.90
C LYS A 274 -6.95 12.35 -21.20
N GLU A 275 -6.72 13.33 -22.04
CA GLU A 275 -5.40 13.77 -22.51
C GLU A 275 -4.51 14.26 -21.36
N LEU A 276 -5.09 14.98 -20.41
CA LEU A 276 -4.41 15.40 -19.19
C LEU A 276 -4.02 14.20 -18.34
N THR A 277 -4.95 13.27 -18.14
CA THR A 277 -4.67 12.01 -17.45
C THR A 277 -3.54 11.24 -18.14
N LEU A 278 -3.59 11.07 -19.47
CA LEU A 278 -2.51 10.40 -20.22
C LEU A 278 -1.16 11.09 -19.97
N LYS A 279 -1.15 12.43 -20.04
CA LYS A 279 0.07 13.23 -19.88
C LYS A 279 0.65 13.15 -18.48
N ARG A 280 -0.19 13.25 -17.43
CA ARG A 280 0.24 13.09 -16.03
C ARG A 280 0.80 11.70 -15.78
N MET A 281 0.17 10.68 -16.35
CA MET A 281 0.60 9.30 -16.16
C MET A 281 1.87 8.96 -16.95
N GLN A 282 2.11 9.59 -18.10
CA GLN A 282 3.41 9.52 -18.79
C GLN A 282 4.55 10.06 -17.92
N ILE A 283 4.31 11.09 -17.10
CA ILE A 283 5.30 11.63 -16.17
C ILE A 283 5.62 10.61 -15.07
N PHE A 284 4.62 9.92 -14.55
CA PHE A 284 4.84 8.88 -13.55
C PHE A 284 5.57 7.65 -14.10
N GLY A 285 5.51 7.41 -15.42
CA GLY A 285 6.18 6.29 -16.08
C GLY A 285 5.42 4.98 -15.96
N LYS A 286 6.08 3.86 -16.31
CA LYS A 286 5.50 2.53 -16.18
C LYS A 286 5.55 2.10 -14.71
N SER A 287 4.40 1.74 -14.16
CA SER A 287 4.35 1.08 -12.86
C SER A 287 4.67 -0.40 -13.00
N TYR A 288 5.53 -0.90 -12.13
CA TYR A 288 5.87 -2.32 -12.01
C TYR A 288 5.39 -2.91 -10.68
N HIS A 289 4.92 -2.09 -9.75
CA HIS A 289 4.54 -2.50 -8.41
C HIS A 289 3.06 -2.25 -8.13
N PHE A 290 2.48 -3.04 -7.23
CA PHE A 290 1.06 -2.94 -6.87
C PHE A 290 0.70 -1.55 -6.33
N LEU A 291 1.53 -1.01 -5.42
CA LEU A 291 1.27 0.29 -4.80
C LEU A 291 1.32 1.43 -5.82
N ASP A 292 2.25 1.40 -6.76
CA ASP A 292 2.36 2.39 -7.82
C ASP A 292 1.12 2.37 -8.73
N ASN A 293 0.62 1.16 -9.06
CA ASN A 293 -0.63 1.04 -9.81
C ASN A 293 -1.85 1.50 -9.02
N LEU A 294 -1.95 1.13 -7.75
CA LEU A 294 -3.01 1.61 -6.87
C LEU A 294 -2.99 3.14 -6.81
N TYR A 295 -1.80 3.73 -6.70
CA TYR A 295 -1.60 5.16 -6.74
C TYR A 295 -2.06 5.82 -8.05
N PHE A 296 -1.83 5.20 -9.21
CA PHE A 296 -2.37 5.71 -10.48
C PHE A 296 -3.88 5.66 -10.54
N LEU A 297 -4.47 4.55 -10.10
CA LEU A 297 -5.92 4.43 -9.99
C LEU A 297 -6.49 5.51 -9.06
N VAL A 298 -5.77 5.79 -7.97
CA VAL A 298 -6.10 6.83 -7.01
C VAL A 298 -6.14 8.21 -7.65
N GLN A 299 -5.07 8.57 -8.35
CA GLN A 299 -4.95 9.87 -8.99
C GLN A 299 -6.03 10.06 -10.08
N ASN A 300 -6.31 9.00 -10.86
CA ASN A 300 -7.34 9.06 -11.90
C ASN A 300 -8.75 9.24 -11.32
N ALA A 301 -9.08 8.54 -10.23
CA ALA A 301 -10.39 8.68 -9.59
C ALA A 301 -10.57 10.04 -8.87
N LYS A 302 -9.47 10.68 -8.46
CA LYS A 302 -9.45 11.97 -7.75
C LYS A 302 -9.49 13.20 -8.65
N GLU A 303 -9.40 13.05 -9.96
CA GLU A 303 -9.49 14.18 -10.87
C GLU A 303 -10.98 14.41 -11.20
N PRO A 304 -11.75 15.17 -10.39
CA PRO A 304 -13.14 15.44 -10.73
C PRO A 304 -13.13 16.14 -12.08
N ASP A 305 -13.95 15.65 -13.01
CA ASP A 305 -14.16 16.33 -14.28
C ASP A 305 -14.89 17.65 -13.96
N PRO A 306 -14.20 18.82 -13.91
CA PRO A 306 -14.79 20.06 -13.40
C PRO A 306 -15.92 20.56 -14.31
N HIS A 307 -16.08 19.90 -15.45
CA HIS A 307 -17.03 20.21 -16.49
C HIS A 307 -18.40 19.56 -16.28
N VAL A 308 -18.50 18.52 -15.45
CA VAL A 308 -19.75 17.77 -15.19
C VAL A 308 -20.87 18.68 -14.70
N ASN A 309 -20.55 19.69 -13.90
CA ASN A 309 -21.55 20.61 -13.34
C ASN A 309 -22.33 21.34 -14.43
N TYR A 310 -21.65 22.00 -15.37
CA TYR A 310 -22.37 22.74 -16.41
C TYR A 310 -23.04 21.83 -17.44
N MET A 311 -22.52 20.61 -17.66
CA MET A 311 -23.16 19.62 -18.53
C MET A 311 -24.61 19.37 -18.09
N CYS A 312 -24.84 19.33 -16.78
CA CYS A 312 -26.16 19.10 -16.21
C CYS A 312 -26.97 20.39 -15.99
N HIS A 313 -26.31 21.51 -15.63
CA HIS A 313 -27.01 22.73 -15.25
C HIS A 313 -27.58 23.52 -16.44
N ILE A 314 -26.84 23.65 -17.55
CA ILE A 314 -27.31 24.44 -18.70
C ILE A 314 -28.67 23.93 -19.21
N PRO A 315 -28.87 22.62 -19.45
CA PRO A 315 -30.17 22.12 -19.89
C PRO A 315 -31.28 22.38 -18.88
N VAL A 316 -31.01 22.29 -17.58
CA VAL A 316 -31.99 22.61 -16.53
C VAL A 316 -32.46 24.06 -16.65
N PHE A 317 -31.55 25.02 -16.83
CA PHE A 317 -31.91 26.43 -17.03
C PHE A 317 -32.68 26.64 -18.33
N VAL A 318 -32.15 26.14 -19.45
CA VAL A 318 -32.69 26.36 -20.80
C VAL A 318 -34.07 25.71 -20.96
N TRP A 319 -34.23 24.45 -20.53
CA TRP A 319 -35.49 23.73 -20.68
C TRP A 319 -36.56 24.23 -19.71
N THR A 320 -36.19 24.63 -18.49
CA THR A 320 -37.15 25.26 -17.55
C THR A 320 -37.62 26.61 -18.10
N TYR A 321 -36.70 27.42 -18.63
CA TYR A 321 -37.04 28.68 -19.29
C TYR A 321 -38.01 28.46 -20.46
N ALA A 322 -37.66 27.53 -21.36
CA ALA A 322 -38.50 27.23 -22.51
C ALA A 322 -39.87 26.69 -22.11
N TYR A 323 -39.96 25.87 -21.07
CA TYR A 323 -41.25 25.43 -20.54
C TYR A 323 -42.11 26.60 -20.05
N GLN A 324 -41.54 27.53 -19.28
CA GLN A 324 -42.27 28.73 -18.81
C GLN A 324 -42.70 29.63 -19.98
N GLN A 325 -41.85 29.79 -21.00
CA GLN A 325 -42.22 30.54 -22.20
C GLN A 325 -43.34 29.85 -22.98
N ALA A 326 -43.39 28.51 -22.97
CA ALA A 326 -44.47 27.75 -23.59
C ALA A 326 -45.79 27.93 -22.82
N GLU A 327 -45.75 27.98 -21.48
CA GLU A 327 -46.92 28.33 -20.66
C GLU A 327 -47.43 29.74 -20.94
N ALA A 328 -46.53 30.68 -21.21
CA ALA A 328 -46.86 32.06 -21.60
C ALA A 328 -47.26 32.20 -23.08
N GLY A 329 -47.30 31.11 -23.86
CA GLY A 329 -47.67 31.13 -25.29
C GLY A 329 -46.60 31.68 -26.24
N ASN A 330 -45.37 31.92 -25.78
CA ASN A 330 -44.30 32.53 -26.58
C ASN A 330 -43.54 31.50 -27.43
N LYS A 331 -44.16 31.03 -28.51
CA LYS A 331 -43.62 29.94 -29.36
C LYS A 331 -42.22 30.21 -29.91
N VAL A 332 -41.92 31.44 -30.32
CA VAL A 332 -40.63 31.80 -30.95
C VAL A 332 -39.48 31.61 -29.96
N ASN A 333 -39.60 32.14 -28.74
CA ASN A 333 -38.56 32.02 -27.73
C ASN A 333 -38.40 30.57 -27.24
N VAL A 334 -39.49 29.81 -27.20
CA VAL A 334 -39.47 28.38 -26.85
C VAL A 334 -38.63 27.58 -27.84
N LEU A 335 -38.93 27.71 -29.14
CA LEU A 335 -38.25 26.95 -30.18
C LEU A 335 -36.79 27.37 -30.30
N LYS A 336 -36.52 28.68 -30.21
CA LYS A 336 -35.14 29.19 -30.19
C LYS A 336 -34.34 28.54 -29.05
N ALA A 337 -34.87 28.54 -27.83
CA ALA A 337 -34.17 27.99 -26.67
C ALA A 337 -33.97 26.46 -26.74
N VAL A 338 -34.98 25.70 -27.16
CA VAL A 338 -34.94 24.23 -27.11
C VAL A 338 -34.29 23.60 -28.32
N ALA A 339 -34.45 24.14 -29.54
CA ALA A 339 -33.96 23.53 -30.78
C ALA A 339 -32.53 22.95 -30.74
N PRO A 340 -31.55 23.57 -30.05
CA PRO A 340 -30.18 23.06 -30.01
C PRO A 340 -29.94 21.81 -29.14
N TYR A 341 -30.94 21.31 -28.40
CA TYR A 341 -30.76 20.22 -27.42
C TYR A 341 -30.06 18.99 -28.03
N LYS A 342 -30.40 18.63 -29.28
CA LYS A 342 -29.82 17.48 -29.99
C LYS A 342 -28.32 17.68 -30.22
N SER A 343 -27.92 18.87 -30.69
CA SER A 343 -26.51 19.22 -30.89
C SER A 343 -25.76 19.19 -29.55
N TYR A 344 -26.35 19.78 -28.52
CA TYR A 344 -25.76 19.84 -27.18
C TYR A 344 -25.48 18.43 -26.61
N ILE A 345 -26.47 17.55 -26.56
CA ILE A 345 -26.30 16.19 -26.02
C ILE A 345 -25.27 15.40 -26.85
N ASN A 346 -25.31 15.52 -28.19
CA ASN A 346 -24.37 14.83 -29.07
C ASN A 346 -22.93 15.32 -28.88
N GLN A 347 -22.73 16.63 -28.76
CA GLN A 347 -21.42 17.22 -28.51
C GLN A 347 -20.86 16.77 -27.15
N LEU A 348 -21.66 16.79 -26.09
CA LEU A 348 -21.21 16.32 -24.77
C LEU A 348 -20.84 14.83 -24.80
N SER A 349 -21.71 13.98 -25.34
CA SER A 349 -21.45 12.54 -25.41
C SER A 349 -20.24 12.21 -26.29
N SER A 350 -20.06 12.86 -27.43
CA SER A 350 -18.88 12.62 -28.28
C SER A 350 -17.58 13.16 -27.68
N GLY A 351 -17.65 14.30 -26.97
CA GLY A 351 -16.49 15.06 -26.52
C GLY A 351 -15.95 14.75 -25.13
N THR A 352 -16.68 13.99 -24.32
CA THR A 352 -16.18 13.49 -23.02
C THR A 352 -15.75 12.02 -23.09
N ASN A 353 -14.64 11.70 -22.43
CA ASN A 353 -14.10 10.35 -22.32
C ASN A 353 -14.11 9.82 -20.89
N THR A 354 -14.85 10.47 -19.99
CA THR A 354 -14.96 10.08 -18.58
C THR A 354 -16.29 9.39 -18.34
N LEU A 355 -16.33 8.44 -17.39
CA LEU A 355 -17.59 7.82 -16.98
C LEU A 355 -18.58 8.86 -16.44
N ALA A 356 -18.09 9.85 -15.67
CA ALA A 356 -18.90 10.94 -15.13
C ALA A 356 -19.52 11.82 -16.23
N GLY A 357 -18.76 12.16 -17.28
CA GLY A 357 -19.25 12.91 -18.41
C GLY A 357 -20.30 12.13 -19.23
N GLN A 358 -20.07 10.84 -19.47
CA GLN A 358 -21.06 10.00 -20.16
C GLN A 358 -22.32 9.79 -19.32
N SER A 359 -22.18 9.64 -18.00
CA SER A 359 -23.31 9.55 -17.08
C SER A 359 -24.14 10.83 -17.10
N SER A 360 -23.49 11.99 -17.17
CA SER A 360 -24.16 13.28 -17.37
C SER A 360 -24.93 13.31 -18.70
N ALA A 361 -24.32 12.91 -19.81
CA ALA A 361 -25.00 12.87 -21.11
C ALA A 361 -26.19 11.89 -21.14
N ALA A 362 -26.07 10.73 -20.46
CA ALA A 362 -27.15 9.77 -20.30
C ALA A 362 -28.30 10.35 -19.45
N ARG A 363 -27.97 11.06 -18.37
CA ARG A 363 -28.95 11.80 -17.56
C ARG A 363 -29.69 12.84 -18.40
N LEU A 364 -28.99 13.58 -19.28
CA LEU A 364 -29.64 14.54 -20.18
C LEU A 364 -30.61 13.88 -21.16
N CYS A 365 -30.38 12.63 -21.57
CA CYS A 365 -31.37 11.90 -22.36
C CYS A 365 -32.64 11.62 -21.53
N ALA A 366 -32.48 11.22 -20.27
CA ALA A 366 -33.61 10.97 -19.37
C ALA A 366 -34.40 12.26 -19.04
N ASP A 367 -33.69 13.34 -18.70
CA ASP A 367 -34.29 14.64 -18.41
C ASP A 367 -34.92 15.22 -19.70
N GLY A 368 -34.24 15.12 -20.84
CA GLY A 368 -34.77 15.54 -22.14
C GLY A 368 -36.06 14.82 -22.52
N ALA A 369 -36.16 13.51 -22.24
CA ALA A 369 -37.37 12.72 -22.47
C ALA A 369 -38.57 13.18 -21.62
N ARG A 370 -38.33 13.86 -20.49
CA ARG A 370 -39.37 14.43 -19.63
C ARG A 370 -39.72 15.86 -20.05
N PHE A 371 -38.73 16.71 -20.28
CA PHE A 371 -38.93 18.15 -20.48
C PHE A 371 -39.33 18.50 -21.91
N ILE A 372 -38.58 18.02 -22.91
CA ILE A 372 -38.71 18.46 -24.30
C ILE A 372 -40.08 18.08 -24.91
N PRO A 373 -40.62 16.86 -24.70
CA PRO A 373 -41.94 16.51 -25.20
C PRO A 373 -43.05 17.41 -24.66
N GLU A 374 -42.96 17.79 -23.39
CA GLU A 374 -43.96 18.66 -22.77
C GLU A 374 -43.92 20.08 -23.35
N ILE A 375 -42.72 20.59 -23.61
CA ILE A 375 -42.51 21.88 -24.29
C ILE A 375 -43.11 21.85 -25.72
N TYR A 376 -42.90 20.75 -26.45
CA TYR A 376 -43.47 20.57 -27.79
C TYR A 376 -44.99 20.41 -27.78
N LYS A 377 -45.57 19.69 -26.81
CA LYS A 377 -47.04 19.59 -26.66
C LYS A 377 -47.67 20.97 -26.48
N ARG A 378 -47.08 21.81 -25.62
CA ARG A 378 -47.57 23.17 -25.32
C ARG A 378 -47.44 24.15 -26.48
N THR A 379 -46.49 23.92 -27.39
CA THR A 379 -46.34 24.73 -28.61
C THR A 379 -47.18 24.25 -29.79
N GLY A 380 -47.87 23.10 -29.65
CA GLY A 380 -48.72 22.50 -30.68
C GLY A 380 -48.03 21.42 -31.52
N LEU A 381 -46.78 21.07 -31.22
CA LEU A 381 -45.94 20.12 -31.96
C LEU A 381 -46.09 18.69 -31.44
N LYS A 382 -47.32 18.19 -31.35
CA LYS A 382 -47.65 16.89 -30.71
C LYS A 382 -46.91 15.69 -31.34
N LYS A 383 -46.73 15.68 -32.67
CA LYS A 383 -46.01 14.59 -33.38
C LYS A 383 -44.54 14.55 -32.98
N GLN A 384 -43.87 15.71 -33.02
CA GLN A 384 -42.47 15.83 -32.58
C GLN A 384 -42.33 15.48 -31.09
N ALA A 385 -43.28 15.88 -30.25
CA ALA A 385 -43.28 15.51 -28.84
C ALA A 385 -43.29 13.98 -28.64
N ALA A 386 -44.16 13.25 -29.34
CA ALA A 386 -44.23 11.80 -29.25
C ALA A 386 -42.96 11.11 -29.76
N GLU A 387 -42.39 11.58 -30.87
CA GLU A 387 -41.15 11.05 -31.44
C GLU A 387 -39.95 11.26 -30.50
N VAL A 388 -39.77 12.48 -29.97
CA VAL A 388 -38.71 12.80 -29.01
C VAL A 388 -38.85 11.98 -27.73
N GLN A 389 -40.06 11.88 -27.19
CA GLN A 389 -40.34 11.09 -25.99
C GLN A 389 -39.92 9.64 -26.21
N ASN A 390 -40.37 9.01 -27.30
CA ASN A 390 -40.05 7.63 -27.61
C ASN A 390 -38.54 7.40 -27.76
N ILE A 391 -37.85 8.25 -28.52
CA ILE A 391 -36.42 8.06 -28.80
C ILE A 391 -35.56 8.28 -27.56
N LEU A 392 -35.78 9.39 -26.83
CA LEU A 392 -34.96 9.71 -25.65
C LEU A 392 -35.27 8.76 -24.48
N SER A 393 -36.55 8.39 -24.25
CA SER A 393 -36.90 7.39 -23.23
C SER A 393 -36.29 6.03 -23.54
N ASN A 394 -36.35 5.56 -24.79
CA ASN A 394 -35.74 4.28 -25.17
C ASN A 394 -34.22 4.31 -25.03
N THR A 395 -33.57 5.43 -25.36
CA THR A 395 -32.12 5.60 -25.20
C THR A 395 -31.72 5.56 -23.73
N ALA A 396 -32.40 6.35 -22.89
CA ALA A 396 -32.18 6.38 -21.45
C ALA A 396 -32.46 5.00 -20.80
N GLN A 397 -33.52 4.31 -21.22
CA GLN A 397 -33.87 2.99 -20.72
C GLN A 397 -32.86 1.92 -21.14
N LYS A 398 -32.34 1.96 -22.38
CA LYS A 398 -31.27 1.06 -22.82
C LYS A 398 -30.02 1.24 -21.97
N ILE A 399 -29.61 2.48 -21.73
CA ILE A 399 -28.44 2.79 -20.88
C ILE A 399 -28.70 2.35 -19.44
N ARG A 400 -29.85 2.70 -18.86
CA ARG A 400 -30.22 2.30 -17.49
C ARG A 400 -30.30 0.78 -17.33
N THR A 401 -30.84 0.07 -18.31
CA THR A 401 -30.90 -1.39 -18.29
C THR A 401 -29.51 -2.00 -18.41
N ALA A 402 -28.64 -1.46 -19.27
CA ALA A 402 -27.25 -1.89 -19.35
C ALA A 402 -26.53 -1.66 -18.01
N ILE A 403 -26.59 -0.44 -17.46
CA ILE A 403 -26.00 -0.12 -16.14
C ILE A 403 -26.59 -1.03 -15.06
N LYS A 404 -27.91 -1.20 -14.99
CA LYS A 404 -28.56 -2.05 -13.98
C LYS A 404 -28.18 -3.52 -14.14
N LYS A 405 -28.07 -4.01 -15.37
CA LYS A 405 -27.61 -5.37 -15.67
C LYS A 405 -26.18 -5.53 -15.14
N GLU A 406 -25.31 -4.61 -15.51
CA GLU A 406 -23.90 -4.60 -15.12
C GLU A 406 -23.73 -4.53 -13.59
N LEU A 407 -24.52 -3.68 -12.90
CA LEU A 407 -24.53 -3.54 -11.44
C LEU A 407 -25.13 -4.74 -10.71
N LYS A 408 -26.21 -5.33 -11.25
CA LYS A 408 -26.90 -6.46 -10.60
C LYS A 408 -26.03 -7.72 -10.71
N GLU A 409 -25.36 -7.91 -11.84
CA GLU A 409 -24.40 -8.99 -12.08
C GLU A 409 -23.11 -8.80 -11.24
N SER A 410 -22.65 -7.58 -10.96
CA SER A 410 -21.47 -7.31 -10.12
C SER A 410 -21.74 -7.29 -8.60
N SER A 411 -23.01 -7.18 -8.19
CA SER A 411 -23.40 -7.03 -6.77
C SER A 411 -23.58 -8.34 -6.00
N SER A 412 -23.48 -9.51 -6.63
CA SER A 412 -23.60 -10.76 -5.86
C SER A 412 -22.39 -10.89 -4.93
N GLN A 413 -22.67 -11.02 -3.64
CA GLN A 413 -21.65 -11.14 -2.59
C GLN A 413 -20.68 -12.29 -2.88
N SER A 414 -21.16 -13.33 -3.58
CA SER A 414 -20.34 -14.43 -4.10
C SER A 414 -19.24 -13.97 -5.05
N ILE A 415 -19.51 -13.07 -6.00
CA ILE A 415 -18.54 -12.63 -7.01
C ILE A 415 -17.43 -11.78 -6.35
N ARG A 416 -17.78 -10.88 -5.42
CA ARG A 416 -16.80 -10.04 -4.71
C ARG A 416 -15.72 -10.82 -4.00
N SER A 417 -16.06 -11.99 -3.50
CA SER A 417 -15.13 -12.85 -2.77
C SER A 417 -14.14 -13.59 -3.66
N TYR A 418 -14.41 -13.66 -4.97
CA TYR A 418 -13.51 -14.21 -5.98
C TYR A 418 -12.84 -13.13 -6.83
N MET A 419 -12.94 -11.86 -6.41
CA MET A 419 -12.31 -10.72 -7.04
C MET A 419 -11.17 -10.20 -6.17
N PRO A 420 -10.13 -9.59 -6.75
CA PRO A 420 -9.16 -8.81 -5.99
C PRO A 420 -9.88 -7.73 -5.16
N TRP A 421 -9.40 -7.45 -3.95
CA TRP A 421 -9.88 -6.38 -3.09
C TRP A 421 -9.95 -5.02 -3.81
N VAL A 422 -8.90 -4.62 -4.54
CA VAL A 422 -8.91 -3.35 -5.29
C VAL A 422 -10.07 -3.33 -6.26
N THR A 423 -10.23 -4.41 -7.03
CA THR A 423 -11.34 -4.60 -7.96
C THR A 423 -12.70 -4.59 -7.27
N SER A 424 -12.79 -5.17 -6.06
CA SER A 424 -14.02 -5.20 -5.26
C SER A 424 -14.46 -3.81 -4.81
N VAL A 425 -13.55 -2.87 -4.60
CA VAL A 425 -13.92 -1.47 -4.33
C VAL A 425 -14.60 -0.86 -5.56
N PHE A 426 -14.11 -1.16 -6.76
CA PHE A 426 -14.68 -0.69 -8.02
C PHE A 426 -15.84 -1.54 -8.54
N CYS A 427 -16.22 -2.64 -7.88
CA CYS A 427 -17.27 -3.53 -8.37
C CYS A 427 -18.67 -2.91 -8.37
N HIS A 428 -18.88 -1.88 -7.54
CA HIS A 428 -20.10 -1.07 -7.56
C HIS A 428 -20.27 -0.24 -8.84
N TYR A 429 -19.26 -0.18 -9.71
CA TYR A 429 -19.28 0.67 -10.90
C TYR A 429 -19.23 -0.12 -12.21
N TYR A 430 -18.87 -1.41 -12.19
CA TYR A 430 -18.61 -2.19 -13.41
C TYR A 430 -19.10 -3.64 -13.32
N SER A 431 -19.46 -4.26 -14.46
CA SER A 431 -19.66 -5.70 -14.55
C SER A 431 -18.32 -6.43 -14.61
N TRP A 432 -18.07 -7.24 -13.60
CA TRP A 432 -16.84 -8.03 -13.49
C TRP A 432 -17.05 -9.52 -13.81
N ASP A 433 -18.29 -9.93 -14.02
CA ASP A 433 -18.69 -11.28 -14.47
C ASP A 433 -18.15 -11.64 -15.86
N LYS A 434 -17.77 -10.63 -16.66
CA LYS A 434 -17.15 -10.81 -17.98
C LYS A 434 -15.66 -11.14 -17.93
N PHE A 435 -15.00 -10.95 -16.78
CA PHE A 435 -13.62 -11.41 -16.63
C PHE A 435 -13.64 -12.89 -16.29
N SER A 436 -12.83 -13.66 -17.02
CA SER A 436 -12.64 -15.05 -16.66
C SER A 436 -12.05 -15.14 -15.25
N ARG A 437 -12.39 -16.20 -14.50
CA ARG A 437 -11.76 -16.47 -13.20
C ARG A 437 -10.24 -16.42 -13.30
N GLN A 438 -9.68 -16.87 -14.42
CA GLN A 438 -8.24 -16.82 -14.69
C GLN A 438 -7.68 -15.40 -14.74
N GLN A 439 -8.40 -14.44 -15.33
CA GLN A 439 -7.98 -13.03 -15.36
C GLN A 439 -8.00 -12.41 -13.97
N LEU A 440 -8.94 -12.79 -13.10
CA LEU A 440 -9.02 -12.28 -11.73
C LEU A 440 -8.01 -12.93 -10.77
N LEU A 441 -7.54 -14.15 -11.06
CA LEU A 441 -6.52 -14.84 -10.26
C LEU A 441 -5.20 -14.07 -10.20
N ASN A 442 -4.80 -13.38 -11.28
CA ASN A 442 -3.58 -12.58 -11.30
C ASN A 442 -3.67 -11.39 -10.35
N GLY A 443 -4.75 -10.61 -10.43
CA GLY A 443 -5.04 -9.53 -9.48
C GLY A 443 -5.05 -10.02 -8.02
N MET A 444 -5.68 -11.15 -7.73
CA MET A 444 -5.67 -11.72 -6.37
C MET A 444 -4.26 -12.11 -5.95
N ALA A 445 -3.50 -12.80 -6.80
CA ALA A 445 -2.12 -13.20 -6.52
C ALA A 445 -1.21 -12.00 -6.21
N ILE A 446 -1.41 -10.86 -6.88
CA ILE A 446 -0.69 -9.61 -6.60
C ILE A 446 -0.97 -9.12 -5.18
N GLU A 447 -2.23 -9.16 -4.73
CA GLU A 447 -2.61 -8.74 -3.38
C GLU A 447 -2.03 -9.65 -2.30
N TYR A 448 -2.00 -10.98 -2.53
CA TYR A 448 -1.32 -11.91 -1.63
C TYR A 448 0.20 -11.67 -1.58
N ILE A 449 0.81 -11.33 -2.71
CA ILE A 449 2.23 -10.95 -2.76
C ILE A 449 2.48 -9.69 -1.94
N PHE A 450 1.63 -8.68 -2.10
CA PHE A 450 1.69 -7.47 -1.29
C PHE A 450 1.56 -7.79 0.21
N ALA A 451 0.61 -8.64 0.58
CA ALA A 451 0.47 -9.12 1.96
C ALA A 451 1.68 -9.94 2.45
N ALA A 452 2.33 -10.71 1.57
CA ALA A 452 3.54 -11.45 1.89
C ALA A 452 4.75 -10.53 2.12
N LYS A 453 4.91 -9.46 1.34
CA LYS A 453 5.95 -8.44 1.59
C LYS A 453 5.80 -7.82 2.97
N TYR A 454 4.57 -7.45 3.33
CA TYR A 454 4.26 -6.98 4.67
C TYR A 454 4.64 -7.98 5.75
N TRP A 455 4.27 -9.25 5.54
CA TRP A 455 4.58 -10.29 6.49
C TRP A 455 6.09 -10.47 6.68
N VAL A 456 6.88 -10.34 5.63
CA VAL A 456 8.35 -10.36 5.72
C VAL A 456 8.86 -9.25 6.64
N VAL A 457 8.30 -8.03 6.55
CA VAL A 457 8.64 -6.93 7.46
C VAL A 457 8.29 -7.30 8.90
N VAL A 458 7.06 -7.76 9.16
CA VAL A 458 6.62 -8.19 10.51
C VAL A 458 7.51 -9.30 11.06
N MET A 459 7.82 -10.30 10.25
CA MET A 459 8.67 -11.42 10.61
C MET A 459 10.07 -10.94 11.01
N ASN A 460 10.67 -10.06 10.23
CA ASN A 460 11.97 -9.47 10.55
C ASN A 460 11.91 -8.60 11.80
N THR A 461 10.85 -7.83 12.03
CA THR A 461 10.65 -7.09 13.29
C THR A 461 10.60 -8.04 14.49
N VAL A 462 9.89 -9.17 14.38
CA VAL A 462 9.86 -10.18 15.45
C VAL A 462 11.24 -10.77 15.69
N LEU A 463 11.98 -11.13 14.63
CA LEU A 463 13.34 -11.64 14.75
C LEU A 463 14.29 -10.61 15.41
N LEU A 464 14.16 -9.32 15.08
CA LEU A 464 14.90 -8.23 15.71
C LEU A 464 14.56 -8.09 17.20
N MET A 465 13.28 -8.13 17.56
CA MET A 465 12.86 -8.14 18.97
C MET A 465 13.41 -9.35 19.72
N MET A 466 13.46 -10.52 19.07
CA MET A 466 14.08 -11.71 19.65
C MET A 466 15.58 -11.55 19.84
N ILE A 467 16.29 -10.93 18.90
CA ILE A 467 17.72 -10.60 19.05
C ILE A 467 17.93 -9.72 20.29
N ILE A 468 17.15 -8.64 20.44
CA ILE A 468 17.20 -7.77 21.61
C ILE A 468 16.91 -8.56 22.90
N GLY A 469 15.89 -9.42 22.87
CA GLY A 469 15.54 -10.31 23.98
C GLY A 469 16.67 -11.27 24.36
N TYR A 470 17.38 -11.83 23.38
CA TYR A 470 18.55 -12.69 23.63
C TYR A 470 19.76 -11.91 24.15
N ILE A 471 19.98 -10.67 23.70
CA ILE A 471 21.02 -9.79 24.26
C ILE A 471 20.69 -9.49 25.74
N ALA A 472 19.45 -9.10 26.03
CA ALA A 472 18.99 -8.84 27.40
C ALA A 472 19.09 -10.10 28.27
N ALA A 473 18.72 -11.26 27.74
CA ALA A 473 18.89 -12.53 28.43
C ALA A 473 20.37 -12.80 28.73
N ALA A 474 21.26 -12.68 27.75
CA ALA A 474 22.70 -12.86 27.93
C ALA A 474 23.28 -11.92 29.01
N PHE A 475 22.82 -10.67 29.06
CA PHE A 475 23.20 -9.70 30.10
C PHE A 475 22.64 -10.09 31.47
N HIS A 476 21.38 -10.52 31.55
CA HIS A 476 20.75 -11.00 32.77
C HIS A 476 21.50 -12.20 33.36
N TYR A 477 21.87 -13.18 32.53
CA TYR A 477 22.68 -14.33 32.93
C TYR A 477 24.05 -13.92 33.45
N HIS A 478 24.68 -12.93 32.82
CA HIS A 478 25.95 -12.39 33.29
C HIS A 478 25.80 -11.78 34.69
N ARG A 479 24.73 -11.00 34.91
CA ARG A 479 24.46 -10.36 36.21
C ARG A 479 24.19 -11.38 37.33
N ILE A 480 23.47 -12.47 37.06
CA ILE A 480 23.14 -13.48 38.08
C ILE A 480 24.36 -14.31 38.46
N THR A 481 25.22 -14.66 37.50
CA THR A 481 26.32 -15.59 37.73
C THR A 481 27.64 -14.91 38.07
N GLY A 482 27.78 -13.61 37.77
CA GLY A 482 29.07 -12.92 37.77
C GLY A 482 30.02 -13.37 36.65
N GLN A 483 29.70 -14.48 35.97
CA GLN A 483 30.51 -15.07 34.92
C GLN A 483 30.04 -14.59 33.54
N LYS A 484 31.00 -14.32 32.65
CA LYS A 484 30.68 -13.94 31.27
C LYS A 484 30.27 -15.19 30.51
N ALA A 485 29.04 -15.21 30.00
CA ALA A 485 28.58 -16.26 29.11
C ALA A 485 29.52 -16.45 27.92
N VAL A 486 29.83 -17.70 27.57
CA VAL A 486 30.78 -18.05 26.53
C VAL A 486 30.09 -17.99 25.18
N LEU A 487 30.67 -17.28 24.22
CA LEU A 487 30.17 -17.29 22.86
C LEU A 487 30.66 -18.57 22.17
N LEU A 488 29.77 -19.54 22.00
CA LEU A 488 30.10 -20.81 21.35
C LEU A 488 29.79 -20.69 19.85
N ALA A 489 30.71 -20.05 19.14
CA ALA A 489 30.59 -19.77 17.72
C ALA A 489 30.41 -21.08 16.92
N PRO A 490 29.29 -21.23 16.16
CA PRO A 490 29.11 -22.37 15.30
C PRO A 490 30.07 -22.32 14.10
N SER A 491 30.50 -23.50 13.63
CA SER A 491 31.30 -23.59 12.41
C SER A 491 30.54 -23.03 11.19
N ALA A 492 31.24 -22.46 10.20
CA ALA A 492 30.62 -21.95 8.98
C ALA A 492 29.75 -23.00 8.26
N ARG A 493 30.21 -24.26 8.22
CA ARG A 493 29.43 -25.39 7.66
C ARG A 493 28.11 -25.61 8.42
N PHE A 494 28.12 -25.44 9.74
CA PHE A 494 26.92 -25.55 10.56
C PHE A 494 25.98 -24.35 10.34
N ILE A 495 26.52 -23.13 10.27
CA ILE A 495 25.74 -21.92 9.95
C ILE A 495 25.05 -22.09 8.58
N GLY A 496 25.78 -22.53 7.56
CA GLY A 496 25.23 -22.78 6.22
C GLY A 496 24.11 -23.81 6.24
N LYS A 497 24.31 -24.95 6.93
CA LYS A 497 23.23 -25.96 7.12
C LYS A 497 22.02 -25.37 7.83
N MET A 498 22.24 -24.58 8.88
CA MET A 498 21.17 -23.98 9.66
C MET A 498 20.39 -22.91 8.87
N LEU A 499 21.05 -22.09 8.04
CA LEU A 499 20.35 -21.16 7.15
C LEU A 499 19.56 -21.92 6.06
N PHE A 500 20.16 -22.97 5.50
CA PHE A 500 19.50 -23.78 4.49
C PHE A 500 18.26 -24.50 5.03
N PHE A 501 18.40 -25.28 6.10
CA PHE A 501 17.29 -26.04 6.69
C PHE A 501 16.35 -25.19 7.54
N GLY A 502 16.86 -24.15 8.19
CA GLY A 502 16.11 -23.32 9.13
C GLY A 502 15.41 -22.12 8.51
N VAL A 503 15.87 -21.61 7.36
CA VAL A 503 15.29 -20.44 6.70
C VAL A 503 14.89 -20.74 5.26
N PHE A 504 15.84 -21.18 4.44
CA PHE A 504 15.61 -21.34 2.99
C PHE A 504 14.53 -22.38 2.67
N ILE A 505 14.67 -23.61 3.19
CA ILE A 505 13.68 -24.69 2.95
C ILE A 505 12.27 -24.28 3.42
N PRO A 506 12.06 -23.80 4.67
CA PRO A 506 10.74 -23.37 5.12
C PRO A 506 10.12 -22.29 4.22
N VAL A 507 10.90 -21.30 3.80
CA VAL A 507 10.39 -20.21 2.97
C VAL A 507 10.07 -20.69 1.55
N VAL A 508 10.95 -21.47 0.93
CA VAL A 508 10.67 -22.08 -0.38
C VAL A 508 9.43 -22.97 -0.31
N THR A 509 9.29 -23.76 0.75
CA THR A 509 8.10 -24.58 0.97
C THR A 509 6.85 -23.73 1.09
N PHE A 510 6.89 -22.63 1.85
CA PHE A 510 5.78 -21.70 1.95
C PHE A 510 5.41 -21.12 0.57
N PHE A 511 6.39 -20.70 -0.23
CA PHE A 511 6.10 -20.21 -1.58
C PHE A 511 5.49 -21.27 -2.50
N LEU A 512 6.04 -22.49 -2.50
CA LEU A 512 5.51 -23.61 -3.27
C LEU A 512 4.06 -23.93 -2.86
N VAL A 513 3.78 -24.00 -1.56
CA VAL A 513 2.43 -24.27 -1.06
C VAL A 513 1.48 -23.09 -1.32
N SER A 514 1.98 -21.84 -1.23
CA SER A 514 1.19 -20.65 -1.53
C SER A 514 0.66 -20.66 -2.98
N ASN A 515 1.42 -21.25 -3.91
CA ASN A 515 1.02 -21.39 -5.31
C ASN A 515 -0.08 -22.44 -5.55
N ILE A 516 -0.33 -23.30 -4.57
CA ILE A 516 -1.36 -24.32 -4.65
C ILE A 516 -2.67 -23.68 -4.17
N HIS A 517 -3.45 -23.13 -5.11
CA HIS A 517 -4.62 -22.30 -4.82
C HIS A 517 -5.58 -22.88 -3.77
N PHE A 518 -5.86 -24.19 -3.79
CA PHE A 518 -6.79 -24.81 -2.83
C PHE A 518 -6.22 -24.88 -1.40
N LEU A 519 -4.90 -25.01 -1.23
CA LEU A 519 -4.25 -25.02 0.08
C LEU A 519 -4.10 -23.60 0.62
N SER A 520 -3.66 -22.69 -0.24
CA SER A 520 -3.38 -21.31 0.14
C SER A 520 -4.65 -20.48 0.34
N GLY A 521 -5.71 -20.79 -0.40
CA GLY A 521 -6.92 -19.97 -0.49
C GLY A 521 -6.72 -18.73 -1.38
N GLN A 522 -5.65 -18.69 -2.19
CA GLN A 522 -5.37 -17.57 -3.12
C GLN A 522 -6.41 -17.41 -4.24
N ASN A 523 -7.30 -18.38 -4.38
CA ASN A 523 -8.48 -18.30 -5.23
C ASN A 523 -9.61 -17.44 -4.63
N ILE A 524 -9.47 -16.99 -3.38
CA ILE A 524 -10.41 -16.11 -2.67
C ILE A 524 -9.69 -14.80 -2.33
N ASN A 525 -10.44 -13.70 -2.38
CA ASN A 525 -10.02 -12.36 -1.97
C ASN A 525 -9.30 -12.36 -0.61
N ILE A 526 -8.15 -11.68 -0.53
CA ILE A 526 -7.33 -11.57 0.68
C ILE A 526 -8.14 -11.00 1.86
N ALA A 527 -9.07 -10.07 1.64
CA ALA A 527 -9.92 -9.50 2.68
C ALA A 527 -10.87 -10.53 3.33
N CYS A 528 -11.17 -11.62 2.63
CA CYS A 528 -11.95 -12.74 3.18
C CYS A 528 -11.04 -13.82 3.80
N ASN A 529 -9.83 -14.00 3.27
CA ASN A 529 -8.93 -15.10 3.63
C ASN A 529 -7.73 -14.68 4.50
N TYR A 530 -7.62 -13.41 4.89
CA TYR A 530 -6.50 -12.91 5.69
C TYR A 530 -6.26 -13.67 7.00
N PRO A 531 -7.26 -14.21 7.73
CA PRO A 531 -6.98 -14.95 8.96
C PRO A 531 -6.19 -16.23 8.68
N LYS A 532 -6.54 -16.95 7.62
CA LYS A 532 -5.83 -18.16 7.16
C LYS A 532 -4.44 -17.80 6.65
N PHE A 533 -4.32 -16.72 5.87
CA PHE A 533 -3.02 -16.22 5.42
C PHE A 533 -2.09 -15.88 6.59
N ILE A 534 -2.58 -15.13 7.59
CA ILE A 534 -1.84 -14.82 8.83
C ILE A 534 -1.41 -16.10 9.54
N LEU A 535 -2.26 -17.13 9.58
CA LEU A 535 -1.94 -18.39 10.22
C LEU A 535 -0.82 -19.16 9.50
N GLN A 536 -0.83 -19.21 8.16
CA GLN A 536 0.25 -19.80 7.36
C GLN A 536 1.57 -19.07 7.58
N CYS A 537 1.50 -17.75 7.62
CA CYS A 537 2.60 -16.84 7.91
C CYS A 537 3.18 -17.05 9.32
N LEU A 538 2.34 -17.18 10.35
CA LEU A 538 2.74 -17.51 11.71
C LEU A 538 3.35 -18.92 11.82
N LEU A 539 2.78 -19.89 11.11
CA LEU A 539 3.32 -21.25 11.03
C LEU A 539 4.72 -21.24 10.42
N LEU A 540 4.95 -20.50 9.33
CA LEU A 540 6.26 -20.34 8.73
C LEU A 540 7.28 -19.81 9.75
N LEU A 541 6.96 -18.72 10.44
CA LEU A 541 7.83 -18.15 11.48
C LEU A 541 8.08 -19.16 12.62
N ALA A 542 7.06 -19.87 13.08
CA ALA A 542 7.18 -20.88 14.12
C ALA A 542 8.09 -22.04 13.69
N VAL A 543 7.98 -22.51 12.45
CA VAL A 543 8.84 -23.57 11.88
C VAL A 543 10.30 -23.10 11.82
N ILE A 544 10.55 -21.89 11.29
CA ILE A 544 11.89 -21.29 11.21
C ILE A 544 12.53 -21.24 12.60
N LEU A 545 11.84 -20.63 13.57
CA LEU A 545 12.35 -20.48 14.93
C LEU A 545 12.58 -21.83 15.61
N CYS A 546 11.69 -22.79 15.38
CA CYS A 546 11.78 -24.14 15.93
C CYS A 546 13.01 -24.89 15.42
N ILE A 547 13.25 -24.89 14.10
CA ILE A 547 14.39 -25.58 13.49
C ILE A 547 15.69 -24.93 13.97
N ILE A 548 15.81 -23.61 13.86
CA ILE A 548 17.01 -22.87 14.29
C ILE A 548 17.31 -23.13 15.77
N SER A 549 16.32 -22.96 16.64
CA SER A 549 16.48 -23.15 18.09
C SER A 549 16.90 -24.58 18.43
N THR A 550 16.35 -25.58 17.72
CA THR A 550 16.65 -27.00 17.96
C THR A 550 18.07 -27.33 17.50
N MET A 551 18.48 -26.84 16.32
CA MET A 551 19.84 -27.01 15.82
C MET A 551 20.86 -26.35 16.75
N ILE A 552 20.63 -25.09 17.15
CA ILE A 552 21.54 -24.35 18.04
C ILE A 552 21.61 -24.98 19.42
N ARG A 553 20.47 -25.40 19.99
CA ARG A 553 20.45 -26.12 21.26
C ARG A 553 21.30 -27.38 21.21
N ASN A 554 21.14 -28.20 20.17
CA ASN A 554 21.90 -29.45 20.04
C ASN A 554 23.40 -29.17 19.87
N HIS A 555 23.75 -28.16 19.07
CA HIS A 555 25.13 -27.75 18.88
C HIS A 555 25.78 -27.27 20.19
N ILE A 556 25.11 -26.38 20.92
CA ILE A 556 25.64 -25.82 22.16
C ILE A 556 25.68 -26.85 23.27
N SER A 557 24.69 -27.74 23.37
CA SER A 557 24.72 -28.85 24.31
C SER A 557 25.95 -29.71 24.08
N LYS A 558 26.24 -30.09 22.83
CA LYS A 558 27.42 -30.89 22.50
C LYS A 558 28.71 -30.14 22.86
N ARG A 559 28.81 -28.85 22.52
CA ARG A 559 30.00 -28.03 22.81
C ARG A 559 30.20 -27.77 24.29
N CYS A 560 29.14 -27.61 25.07
CA CYS A 560 29.23 -27.48 26.53
C CYS A 560 29.73 -28.79 27.14
N THR A 561 29.24 -29.95 26.69
CA THR A 561 29.75 -31.26 27.14
C THR A 561 31.24 -31.45 26.80
N GLU A 562 31.68 -31.02 25.61
CA GLU A 562 33.11 -31.05 25.22
C GLU A 562 33.99 -30.15 26.09
N LEU A 563 33.44 -29.06 26.64
CA LEU A 563 34.16 -28.08 27.46
C LEU A 563 33.99 -28.30 28.98
N ASP A 564 33.42 -29.43 29.38
CA ASP A 564 33.04 -29.75 30.75
C ASP A 564 32.17 -28.67 31.43
N ILE A 565 31.40 -27.93 30.61
CA ILE A 565 30.39 -26.99 31.08
C ILE A 565 29.12 -27.79 31.26
N ARG A 566 28.56 -27.81 32.47
CA ARG A 566 27.29 -28.48 32.76
C ARG A 566 26.20 -28.03 31.79
N ALA A 567 25.90 -28.88 30.81
CA ALA A 567 24.80 -28.66 29.89
C ALA A 567 23.48 -28.77 30.65
N ALA A 568 22.49 -27.94 30.30
CA ALA A 568 21.16 -28.08 30.88
C ALA A 568 20.66 -29.50 30.58
N ASN A 569 20.25 -30.25 31.61
CA ASN A 569 19.69 -31.59 31.41
C ASN A 569 18.60 -31.50 30.34
N ASN A 570 18.85 -32.18 29.22
CA ASN A 570 17.86 -32.48 28.20
C ASN A 570 16.99 -33.58 28.79
N ASP A 571 16.25 -33.25 29.85
CA ASP A 571 15.11 -34.05 30.23
C ASP A 571 14.21 -34.06 29.00
N LYS A 572 14.27 -35.18 28.28
CA LYS A 572 13.29 -35.61 27.29
C LYS A 572 12.00 -35.85 28.06
N THR A 573 11.42 -34.77 28.59
CA THR A 573 10.06 -34.75 29.07
C THR A 573 9.23 -34.95 27.83
N THR A 574 9.00 -36.24 27.53
CA THR A 574 8.25 -36.75 26.39
C THR A 574 6.95 -35.97 26.21
N LEU A 575 6.35 -35.52 27.31
CA LEU A 575 5.17 -34.66 27.34
C LEU A 575 5.34 -33.33 26.56
N PHE A 576 6.41 -32.56 26.74
CA PHE A 576 6.57 -31.27 26.06
C PHE A 576 6.91 -31.43 24.58
N LEU A 577 7.67 -32.47 24.24
CA LEU A 577 7.95 -32.80 22.85
C LEU A 577 6.68 -33.27 22.13
N LYS A 578 5.86 -34.11 22.79
CA LYS A 578 4.52 -34.49 22.32
C LYS A 578 3.62 -33.28 22.15
N PHE A 579 3.61 -32.36 23.12
CA PHE A 579 2.83 -31.11 23.05
C PHE A 579 3.29 -30.23 21.89
N LYS A 580 4.61 -30.10 21.66
CA LYS A 580 5.17 -29.36 20.53
C LYS A 580 4.75 -29.98 19.19
N TYR A 581 4.82 -31.30 19.03
CA TYR A 581 4.38 -31.95 17.79
C TYR A 581 2.87 -31.82 17.57
N ALA A 582 2.06 -32.06 18.61
CA ALA A 582 0.62 -31.85 18.56
C ALA A 582 0.30 -30.38 18.18
N PHE A 583 1.04 -29.43 18.75
CA PHE A 583 0.91 -28.02 18.40
C PHE A 583 1.15 -27.75 16.92
N PHE A 584 2.25 -28.27 16.36
CA PHE A 584 2.55 -28.10 14.94
C PHE A 584 1.55 -28.81 14.03
N ILE A 585 1.06 -30.00 14.41
CA ILE A 585 0.03 -30.72 13.66
C ILE A 585 -1.26 -29.90 13.61
N VAL A 586 -1.74 -29.41 14.75
CA VAL A 586 -2.94 -28.57 14.83
C VAL A 586 -2.75 -27.29 14.02
N LEU A 587 -1.63 -26.58 14.21
CA LEU A 587 -1.35 -25.33 13.51
C LEU A 587 -1.24 -25.52 11.99
N THR A 588 -0.57 -26.58 11.54
CA THR A 588 -0.45 -26.93 10.11
C THR A 588 -1.80 -27.30 9.53
N THR A 589 -2.58 -28.09 10.26
CA THR A 589 -3.94 -28.46 9.85
C THR A 589 -4.76 -27.19 9.69
N MET A 590 -4.84 -26.33 10.70
CA MET A 590 -5.61 -25.08 10.62
C MET A 590 -5.13 -24.14 9.50
N ALA A 591 -3.81 -24.04 9.26
CA ALA A 591 -3.25 -23.15 8.25
C ALA A 591 -3.54 -23.60 6.80
N TYR A 592 -3.59 -24.91 6.57
CA TYR A 592 -3.74 -25.48 5.23
C TYR A 592 -5.05 -26.25 5.04
N PHE A 593 -5.95 -26.21 6.02
CA PHE A 593 -7.25 -26.84 5.89
C PHE A 593 -8.03 -26.17 4.75
N PRO A 594 -8.58 -26.96 3.81
CA PRO A 594 -9.38 -26.42 2.72
C PRO A 594 -10.80 -26.14 3.24
N LEU A 595 -10.98 -24.98 3.87
CA LEU A 595 -12.24 -24.49 4.45
C LEU A 595 -13.43 -24.58 3.48
N GLU A 596 -13.17 -24.45 2.18
CA GLU A 596 -14.16 -24.55 1.09
C GLU A 596 -14.97 -25.85 1.11
N PHE A 597 -14.40 -26.97 1.57
CA PHE A 597 -15.13 -28.25 1.64
C PHE A 597 -16.28 -28.25 2.65
N PHE A 598 -16.20 -27.42 3.70
CA PHE A 598 -17.17 -27.45 4.81
C PHE A 598 -18.18 -26.32 4.74
N THR A 599 -17.79 -25.19 4.18
CA THR A 599 -18.63 -24.00 4.18
C THR A 599 -19.71 -24.07 3.10
N GLY A 600 -19.59 -25.03 2.16
CA GLY A 600 -20.20 -24.86 0.84
C GLY A 600 -19.71 -23.56 0.22
N ASN A 601 -20.26 -23.14 -0.92
CA ASN A 601 -19.91 -21.85 -1.50
C ASN A 601 -20.42 -20.63 -0.67
N ASP A 602 -20.80 -20.81 0.61
CA ASP A 602 -21.23 -19.75 1.51
C ASP A 602 -20.01 -19.00 2.10
N ILE A 603 -19.83 -17.78 1.64
CA ILE A 603 -18.70 -16.96 2.02
C ILE A 603 -18.79 -16.43 3.45
N GLU A 604 -19.98 -16.22 3.99
CA GLU A 604 -20.10 -15.70 5.36
C GLU A 604 -19.71 -16.78 6.36
N VAL A 605 -20.13 -18.03 6.10
CA VAL A 605 -19.66 -19.20 6.86
C VAL A 605 -18.15 -19.35 6.72
N TYR A 606 -17.60 -19.16 5.51
CA TYR A 606 -16.14 -19.18 5.30
C TYR A 606 -15.41 -18.12 6.11
N LYS A 607 -15.85 -16.87 6.08
CA LYS A 607 -15.23 -15.76 6.83
C LYS A 607 -15.27 -16.03 8.33
N THR A 608 -16.42 -16.45 8.85
CA THR A 608 -16.56 -16.77 10.28
C THR A 608 -15.64 -17.91 10.68
N ALA A 609 -15.57 -18.99 9.88
CA ALA A 609 -14.70 -20.13 10.14
C ALA A 609 -13.21 -19.74 10.05
N ALA A 610 -12.81 -19.01 9.00
CA ALA A 610 -11.44 -18.51 8.84
C ALA A 610 -11.03 -17.63 10.03
N TRP A 611 -11.90 -16.70 10.44
CA TRP A 611 -11.66 -15.82 11.59
C TRP A 611 -11.51 -16.61 12.89
N GLN A 612 -12.44 -17.54 13.17
CA GLN A 612 -12.37 -18.39 14.36
C GLN A 612 -11.08 -19.21 14.40
N LEU A 613 -10.68 -19.82 13.28
CA LEU A 613 -9.43 -20.55 13.16
C LEU A 613 -8.21 -19.66 13.36
N GLY A 614 -8.21 -18.47 12.76
CA GLY A 614 -7.13 -17.49 12.90
C GLY A 614 -6.95 -17.04 14.35
N VAL A 615 -8.04 -16.62 15.01
CA VAL A 615 -8.02 -16.21 16.42
C VAL A 615 -7.60 -17.36 17.33
N THR A 616 -8.16 -18.56 17.13
CA THR A 616 -7.79 -19.74 17.91
C THR A 616 -6.31 -20.08 17.73
N GLY A 617 -5.80 -20.02 16.49
CA GLY A 617 -4.39 -20.24 16.19
C GLY A 617 -3.47 -19.23 16.88
N VAL A 618 -3.81 -17.94 16.86
CA VAL A 618 -3.05 -16.88 17.54
C VAL A 618 -3.03 -17.09 19.06
N ILE A 619 -4.19 -17.35 19.66
CA ILE A 619 -4.30 -17.66 21.11
C ILE A 619 -3.42 -18.86 21.44
N PHE A 620 -3.47 -19.91 20.63
CA PHE A 620 -2.72 -21.12 20.86
C PHE A 620 -1.19 -20.89 20.76
N ILE A 621 -0.74 -20.09 19.79
CA ILE A 621 0.65 -19.63 19.67
C ILE A 621 1.08 -18.85 20.92
N PHE A 622 0.23 -17.92 21.38
CA PHE A 622 0.51 -17.12 22.57
C PHE A 622 0.63 -17.99 23.83
N LEU A 623 -0.31 -18.92 24.03
CA LEU A 623 -0.27 -19.85 25.16
C LEU A 623 0.97 -20.76 25.12
N PHE A 624 1.37 -21.22 23.93
CA PHE A 624 2.61 -21.99 23.75
C PHE A 624 3.85 -21.17 24.11
N ALA A 625 3.92 -19.91 23.64
CA ALA A 625 5.01 -18.99 23.93
C ALA A 625 5.08 -18.67 25.44
N LEU A 626 3.94 -18.40 26.08
CA LEU A 626 3.84 -18.14 27.52
C LEU A 626 4.28 -19.37 28.32
N ALA A 627 3.80 -20.57 27.97
CA ALA A 627 4.21 -21.80 28.62
C ALA A 627 5.72 -22.05 28.50
N ALA A 628 6.30 -21.80 27.32
CA ALA A 628 7.73 -21.89 27.09
C ALA A 628 8.52 -20.85 27.91
N ALA A 629 8.03 -19.62 28.03
CA ALA A 629 8.64 -18.55 28.81
C ALA A 629 8.60 -18.85 30.32
N VAL A 630 7.42 -19.19 30.86
CA VAL A 630 7.25 -19.58 32.27
C VAL A 630 8.13 -20.77 32.61
N ARG A 631 8.17 -21.80 31.74
CA ARG A 631 9.04 -22.95 31.94
C ARG A 631 10.53 -22.56 31.95
N SER A 632 10.92 -21.64 31.08
CA SER A 632 12.29 -21.11 31.05
C SER A 632 12.62 -20.40 32.36
N VAL A 633 11.73 -19.55 32.88
CA VAL A 633 11.88 -18.85 34.17
C VAL A 633 11.92 -19.81 35.37
N ILE A 634 11.10 -20.86 35.37
CA ILE A 634 11.11 -21.88 36.44
C ILE A 634 12.43 -22.66 36.41
N LYS A 635 12.87 -23.09 35.22
CA LYS A 635 14.12 -23.84 35.06
C LYS A 635 15.32 -22.97 35.43
N LEU A 636 15.24 -21.67 35.13
CA LEU A 636 16.21 -20.65 35.51
C LEU A 636 16.41 -20.52 37.02
N ARG A 637 15.31 -20.49 37.78
CA ARG A 637 15.39 -20.40 39.25
C ARG A 637 15.97 -21.66 39.88
N LYS A 638 15.72 -22.83 39.29
CA LYS A 638 16.13 -24.13 39.85
C LYS A 638 17.56 -24.53 39.51
N ASP A 639 18.12 -24.09 38.39
CA ASP A 639 19.40 -24.58 37.88
C ASP A 639 20.39 -23.43 37.59
N LYS A 640 20.87 -22.78 38.67
CA LYS A 640 21.93 -21.75 38.56
C LYS A 640 23.20 -22.29 37.90
N ALA A 641 23.46 -23.60 38.02
CA ALA A 641 24.62 -24.24 37.41
C ALA A 641 24.54 -24.26 35.88
N ALA A 642 23.33 -24.31 35.30
CA ALA A 642 23.10 -24.23 33.85
C ALA A 642 23.04 -22.78 33.31
N ALA A 643 23.23 -21.75 34.13
CA ALA A 643 23.12 -20.35 33.70
C ALA A 643 24.17 -19.98 32.63
N ILE A 644 25.39 -20.54 32.72
CA ILE A 644 26.44 -20.36 31.70
C ILE A 644 25.98 -20.92 30.35
N TYR A 645 25.34 -22.09 30.35
CA TYR A 645 24.80 -22.72 29.15
C TYR A 645 23.73 -21.84 28.49
N TYR A 646 22.76 -21.32 29.26
CA TYR A 646 21.70 -20.48 28.69
C TYR A 646 22.20 -19.11 28.22
N GLY A 647 23.17 -18.53 28.92
CA GLY A 647 23.84 -17.32 28.45
C GLY A 647 24.59 -17.57 27.13
N SER A 648 25.25 -18.72 27.00
CA SER A 648 25.97 -19.12 25.78
C SER A 648 25.00 -19.38 24.62
N TYR A 649 23.85 -20.01 24.90
CA TYR A 649 22.73 -20.16 23.98
C TYR A 649 22.23 -18.81 23.47
N ALA A 650 21.90 -17.89 24.37
CA ALA A 650 21.40 -16.57 24.02
C ALA A 650 22.40 -15.80 23.14
N LYS A 651 23.67 -15.77 23.52
CA LYS A 651 24.74 -15.11 22.74
C LYS A 651 24.91 -15.69 21.33
N THR A 652 24.74 -17.00 21.18
CA THR A 652 24.89 -17.67 19.88
C THR A 652 23.66 -17.50 18.99
N MET A 653 22.46 -17.35 19.58
CA MET A 653 21.23 -17.07 18.82
C MET A 653 21.26 -15.70 18.12
N VAL A 654 21.91 -14.69 18.71
CA VAL A 654 21.99 -13.33 18.16
C VAL A 654 22.52 -13.28 16.71
N PRO A 655 23.76 -13.73 16.42
CA PRO A 655 24.31 -13.67 15.06
C PRO A 655 23.55 -14.58 14.08
N VAL A 656 22.98 -15.67 14.57
CA VAL A 656 22.20 -16.62 13.79
C VAL A 656 20.88 -16.00 13.31
N LEU A 657 20.15 -15.36 14.21
CA LEU A 657 18.92 -14.65 13.87
C LEU A 657 19.22 -13.42 13.01
N ALA A 658 20.34 -12.75 13.24
CA ALA A 658 20.78 -11.64 12.39
C ALA A 658 21.03 -12.10 10.95
N LEU A 659 21.72 -13.22 10.76
CA LEU A 659 21.90 -13.83 9.44
C LEU A 659 20.56 -14.25 8.82
N ALA A 660 19.61 -14.77 9.60
CA ALA A 660 18.28 -15.09 9.10
C ALA A 660 17.56 -13.84 8.58
N VAL A 661 17.58 -12.74 9.33
CA VAL A 661 17.01 -11.45 8.91
C VAL A 661 17.65 -10.97 7.61
N ILE A 662 18.98 -11.04 7.49
CA ILE A 662 19.71 -10.65 6.29
C ILE A 662 19.32 -11.53 5.09
N VAL A 663 19.30 -12.86 5.25
CA VAL A 663 18.91 -13.78 4.17
C VAL A 663 17.47 -13.53 3.73
N ILE A 664 16.56 -13.32 4.68
CA ILE A 664 15.16 -12.99 4.39
C ILE A 664 15.07 -11.68 3.61
N THR A 665 15.79 -10.66 4.05
CA THR A 665 15.72 -9.33 3.41
C THR A 665 16.38 -9.34 2.03
N ALA A 666 17.58 -9.89 1.91
CA ALA A 666 18.41 -9.81 0.71
C ALA A 666 18.00 -10.81 -0.39
N VAL A 667 17.36 -11.93 -0.05
CA VAL A 667 16.99 -12.97 -1.02
C VAL A 667 15.48 -12.99 -1.27
N ILE A 668 14.67 -12.93 -0.21
CA ILE A 668 13.23 -13.18 -0.34
C ILE A 668 12.51 -11.94 -0.86
N ILE A 669 12.86 -10.73 -0.41
CA ILE A 669 12.22 -9.50 -0.91
C ILE A 669 12.42 -9.33 -2.43
N PRO A 670 13.65 -9.40 -2.99
CA PRO A 670 13.83 -9.28 -4.43
C PRO A 670 13.09 -10.36 -5.25
N ALA A 671 13.00 -11.58 -4.71
CA ALA A 671 12.25 -12.65 -5.36
C ALA A 671 10.73 -12.38 -5.37
N ILE A 672 10.19 -11.85 -4.27
CA ILE A 672 8.79 -11.42 -4.20
C ILE A 672 8.54 -10.23 -5.15
N ASP A 673 9.45 -9.26 -5.19
CA ASP A 673 9.36 -8.10 -6.08
C ASP A 673 9.34 -8.53 -7.55
N LEU A 674 10.29 -9.38 -7.98
CA LEU A 674 10.32 -9.89 -9.35
C LEU A 674 9.01 -10.59 -9.72
N ARG A 675 8.45 -11.37 -8.80
CA ARG A 675 7.18 -12.07 -9.01
C ARG A 675 6.00 -11.11 -9.11
N GLU A 676 5.94 -10.08 -8.27
CA GLU A 676 4.94 -9.02 -8.36
C GLU A 676 4.98 -8.36 -9.74
N GLN A 677 6.16 -7.97 -10.20
CA GLN A 677 6.33 -7.32 -11.50
C GLN A 677 5.86 -8.20 -12.66
N LEU A 678 6.10 -9.51 -12.58
CA LEU A 678 5.62 -10.47 -13.59
C LEU A 678 4.09 -10.56 -13.59
N LEU A 679 3.47 -10.63 -12.41
CA LEU A 679 2.00 -10.73 -12.32
C LEU A 679 1.30 -9.43 -12.71
N VAL A 680 1.85 -8.28 -12.32
CA VAL A 680 1.35 -6.95 -12.74
C VAL A 680 1.33 -6.85 -14.26
N LYS A 681 2.39 -7.33 -14.94
CA LYS A 681 2.44 -7.36 -16.42
C LYS A 681 1.40 -8.31 -17.04
N GLN A 682 0.99 -9.36 -16.33
CA GLN A 682 0.05 -10.38 -16.80
C GLN A 682 -1.41 -10.09 -16.44
N ASP A 683 -1.69 -9.07 -15.62
CA ASP A 683 -3.03 -8.84 -15.08
C ASP A 683 -3.94 -8.04 -16.02
N GLU A 684 -4.66 -8.71 -16.91
CA GLU A 684 -5.58 -8.08 -17.88
C GLU A 684 -6.79 -7.38 -17.31
N ALA A 685 -7.08 -7.59 -16.02
CA ALA A 685 -8.29 -7.07 -15.38
C ALA A 685 -8.10 -5.68 -14.79
N VAL A 686 -6.96 -5.43 -14.13
CA VAL A 686 -6.75 -4.24 -13.30
C VAL A 686 -5.48 -3.49 -13.68
N TYR A 687 -4.39 -4.20 -14.01
CA TYR A 687 -3.04 -3.62 -14.07
C TYR A 687 -2.33 -3.72 -15.43
N SER A 688 -2.81 -4.52 -16.40
CA SER A 688 -2.11 -4.72 -17.66
C SER A 688 -2.50 -3.68 -18.71
N SER A 689 -1.50 -2.87 -19.02
CA SER A 689 -1.24 -2.25 -20.33
C SER A 689 -2.16 -1.14 -20.86
N GLU A 690 -1.50 -0.03 -21.22
CA GLU A 690 -1.91 1.16 -22.01
C GLU A 690 -3.13 1.97 -21.58
N GLY A 691 -4.02 1.42 -20.74
CA GLY A 691 -5.26 2.03 -20.33
C GLY A 691 -5.19 2.65 -18.94
N TYR A 692 -5.39 3.97 -18.87
CA TYR A 692 -5.55 4.73 -17.63
C TYR A 692 -6.96 4.62 -17.02
N TYR A 693 -7.86 3.94 -17.74
CA TYR A 693 -9.20 3.56 -17.33
C TYR A 693 -9.27 2.06 -17.24
N PHE A 694 -10.11 1.53 -16.34
CA PHE A 694 -10.39 0.10 -16.32
C PHE A 694 -10.96 -0.34 -17.68
N PRO A 695 -10.58 -1.52 -18.21
CA PRO A 695 -11.16 -2.03 -19.45
C PRO A 695 -12.70 -2.07 -19.41
N GLY A 696 -13.28 -2.36 -18.24
CA GLY A 696 -14.73 -2.31 -18.01
C GLY A 696 -15.31 -0.90 -18.13
N GLU A 697 -14.62 0.10 -17.57
CA GLU A 697 -15.01 1.51 -17.67
C GLU A 697 -15.02 1.98 -19.12
N LEU A 698 -13.96 1.67 -19.88
CA LEU A 698 -13.86 2.07 -21.28
C LEU A 698 -14.95 1.44 -22.15
N LYS A 699 -15.28 0.16 -21.92
CA LYS A 699 -16.39 -0.52 -22.59
C LYS A 699 -17.72 0.16 -22.29
N LEU A 700 -17.98 0.50 -21.03
CA LEU A 700 -19.22 1.17 -20.62
C LEU A 700 -19.31 2.59 -21.21
N ILE A 701 -18.21 3.35 -21.21
CA ILE A 701 -18.11 4.66 -21.86
C ILE A 701 -18.46 4.54 -23.34
N ASN A 702 -17.84 3.61 -24.07
CA ASN A 702 -18.08 3.42 -25.49
C ASN A 702 -19.52 2.98 -25.79
N PHE A 703 -20.08 2.07 -24.98
CA PHE A 703 -21.48 1.67 -25.09
C PHE A 703 -22.43 2.85 -24.89
N MET A 704 -22.21 3.68 -23.86
CA MET A 704 -23.06 4.86 -23.62
C MET A 704 -22.97 5.84 -24.79
N LYS A 705 -21.77 6.09 -25.32
CA LYS A 705 -21.56 6.94 -26.50
C LYS A 705 -22.35 6.44 -27.71
N GLU A 706 -22.23 5.15 -28.01
CA GLU A 706 -22.93 4.54 -29.14
C GLU A 706 -24.45 4.55 -28.95
N ALA A 707 -24.92 4.23 -27.75
CA ALA A 707 -26.35 4.26 -27.42
C ALA A 707 -26.94 5.68 -27.58
N ILE A 708 -26.24 6.71 -27.07
CA ILE A 708 -26.66 8.11 -27.20
C ILE A 708 -26.63 8.55 -28.66
N SER A 709 -25.52 8.33 -29.36
CA SER A 709 -25.37 8.75 -30.77
C SER A 709 -26.40 8.07 -31.68
N SER A 710 -26.57 6.75 -31.57
CA SER A 710 -27.56 6.00 -32.34
C SER A 710 -29.00 6.40 -32.02
N GLY A 711 -29.30 6.76 -30.78
CA GLY A 711 -30.58 7.33 -30.37
C GLY A 711 -30.82 8.69 -31.01
N LEU A 712 -29.89 9.63 -30.84
CA LEU A 712 -30.02 11.00 -31.36
C LEU A 712 -30.09 11.05 -32.88
N ASN A 713 -29.39 10.18 -33.60
CA ASN A 713 -29.42 10.14 -35.07
C ASN A 713 -30.80 9.79 -35.64
N LYS A 714 -31.67 9.15 -34.84
CA LYS A 714 -33.07 8.85 -35.22
C LYS A 714 -34.02 10.03 -35.03
N LEU A 715 -33.61 11.08 -34.31
CA LEU A 715 -34.45 12.26 -34.10
C LEU A 715 -34.55 13.08 -35.39
N PRO A 716 -35.76 13.53 -35.77
CA PRO A 716 -35.93 14.40 -36.93
C PRO A 716 -35.19 15.73 -36.72
N PRO A 717 -34.78 16.42 -37.81
CA PRO A 717 -34.33 17.80 -37.70
C PRO A 717 -35.47 18.67 -37.14
N VAL A 718 -35.15 19.56 -36.20
CA VAL A 718 -36.09 20.59 -35.74
C VAL A 718 -36.25 21.56 -36.91
N ARG A 719 -37.42 21.54 -37.56
CA ARG A 719 -37.78 22.45 -38.65
C ARG A 719 -38.24 23.80 -38.12
#